data_AF-A0AAD5LBZ0-F1
#
_entry.id   AF-A0AAD5LBZ0-F1
#
_cell.length_a   1.000
_cell.length_b   1.000
_cell.length_c   1.000
_cell.angle_alpha   90.00
_cell.angle_beta   90.00
_cell.angle_gamma   90.00
#
_symmetry.space_group_name_H-M   'P 1'
#
loop_
_entity.id
_entity.type
_entity.pdbx_description
1 polymer ?
#
loop_
_entity_poly.entity_id
_entity_poly.type
_entity_poly.pdbx_seq_one_letter_code
_entity_poly.pdbx_strand_id
1 'polypeptide(L)'
;MATTTPINAGSAQPRKHYGALPTDTDGRRLDLHATSWWSQLLFRFVDPVMAVGNQRQLGIDDLWEVQGENQTARAYDTFKRQFDRCRGSVLRAMAATYAKPFLACGAATLFTSACSVFAPAVLHHVVDAFTADTLDFHDLSLWLGAFFLSKLVNAFVVAQSGFYLELVALRLVNAMKSLLFEKALRRSVHANHDADVPDLVNLFSSDVNNVLWAAFNVNMLWILPLQIAVVLYMLYNVIDLAAFAGLGVIAVSMFIGYFIAKAEGDAFDDIMERKDTRMKTIKEVFGSIQIVKLNGWEDKFVVKIERLRDHELKAVTRFMYWGALSICTLWSSPLFVSMTSFAVYSLVLGNELTAAKVFTSMALFNAIREPLRSLPEAVSSCIQAKVSIDRMQTYLNIDEVNLSNTFWQGFQIASDFWLSHWTGQKLQSYNQEETAYNMKVYALLGSGSALMVSARALTVSTVGLRASRHLFESMLKSLVHAPLRFFDANPIGRIVNRFGDDMSSVDFNLPFAFGGMLAMLFLTVFQLATAVYTVNFLGIFVVPIVILYIKIGNYFLAPSREISRLWKVTTSPLLSHVTSSEGGTTVLRAFGPDYVRYAIDENCSHIDANNKVWFAETAIRQWFQLRMQLLGCGVVVVIVSALVYLHDVLSPGIIGLAFTYALSVEGGMTEVVENWSRLEVAMVSPERILEYASIPSEGDGCHHV
;
A
#
# COMPACT_ATOMS: atom_id res chain seq x y z
N MET A 1 -69.54 6.46 17.67
CA MET A 1 -69.27 6.60 16.23
C MET A 1 -68.12 7.58 16.06
N ALA A 2 -66.96 7.11 15.59
CA ALA A 2 -65.84 7.97 15.20
C ALA A 2 -65.01 7.22 14.14
N THR A 3 -64.60 7.97 13.12
CA THR A 3 -63.85 7.59 11.92
C THR A 3 -62.69 6.60 12.14
N THR A 4 -62.65 5.54 11.34
CA THR A 4 -61.42 4.79 11.03
C THR A 4 -60.57 5.57 10.03
N THR A 5 -59.29 5.76 10.33
CA THR A 5 -58.27 6.25 9.39
C THR A 5 -57.16 5.22 9.27
N PRO A 6 -56.93 4.61 8.10
CA PRO A 6 -55.79 3.71 7.92
C PRO A 6 -54.48 4.49 7.95
N ILE A 7 -53.48 3.94 8.64
CA ILE A 7 -52.11 4.47 8.57
C ILE A 7 -51.60 4.24 7.15
N ASN A 8 -51.13 5.30 6.49
CA ASN A 8 -50.51 5.20 5.17
C ASN A 8 -49.26 4.32 5.27
N ALA A 9 -49.36 3.09 4.76
CA ALA A 9 -48.19 2.30 4.38
C ALA A 9 -47.49 3.07 3.25
N GLY A 10 -46.42 3.78 3.59
CA GLY A 10 -45.65 4.59 2.63
C GLY A 10 -45.18 3.71 1.49
N SER A 11 -45.80 3.87 0.32
CA SER A 11 -45.48 3.09 -0.87
C SER A 11 -43.99 3.22 -1.17
N ALA A 12 -43.24 2.12 -1.08
CA ALA A 12 -41.84 2.09 -1.47
C ALA A 12 -41.75 2.55 -2.93
N GLN A 13 -41.26 3.77 -3.15
CA GLN A 13 -41.15 4.30 -4.50
C GLN A 13 -40.29 3.34 -5.32
N PRO A 14 -40.71 2.94 -6.55
CA PRO A 14 -39.87 2.13 -7.40
C PRO A 14 -38.54 2.87 -7.57
N ARG A 15 -37.42 2.17 -7.31
CA ARG A 15 -36.07 2.75 -7.41
C ARG A 15 -35.97 3.42 -8.78
N LYS A 16 -35.91 4.75 -8.80
CA LYS A 16 -35.74 5.48 -10.05
C LYS A 16 -34.39 5.09 -10.63
N HIS A 17 -34.41 4.38 -11.76
CA HIS A 17 -33.28 4.35 -12.69
C HIS A 17 -33.13 5.77 -13.27
N TYR A 18 -32.55 6.66 -12.48
CA TYR A 18 -31.87 7.82 -13.04
C TYR A 18 -30.75 7.29 -13.93
N GLY A 19 -30.62 7.86 -15.13
CA GLY A 19 -29.78 7.30 -16.18
C GLY A 19 -28.32 7.11 -15.77
N ALA A 20 -27.65 6.22 -16.52
CA ALA A 20 -26.20 6.20 -16.60
C ALA A 20 -25.65 7.57 -17.05
N LEU A 21 -24.32 7.71 -17.04
CA LEU A 21 -23.59 8.90 -17.49
C LEU A 21 -24.21 9.57 -18.73
N PRO A 22 -24.22 10.92 -18.82
CA PRO A 22 -24.62 11.61 -20.03
C PRO A 22 -23.82 11.09 -21.23
N THR A 23 -24.50 10.37 -22.13
CA THR A 23 -23.92 9.91 -23.39
C THR A 23 -23.63 11.12 -24.27
N ASP A 24 -22.50 11.08 -24.97
CA ASP A 24 -22.32 11.95 -26.13
C ASP A 24 -23.43 11.65 -27.17
N THR A 25 -23.65 12.59 -28.07
CA THR A 25 -24.78 12.73 -29.01
C THR A 25 -25.16 11.49 -29.83
N ASP A 26 -24.24 10.52 -30.00
CA ASP A 26 -24.45 9.25 -30.70
C ASP A 26 -24.85 8.06 -29.79
N GLY A 27 -25.02 8.26 -28.47
CA GLY A 27 -25.44 7.21 -27.53
C GLY A 27 -24.38 6.14 -27.23
N ARG A 28 -23.14 6.31 -27.73
CA ARG A 28 -22.05 5.34 -27.56
C ARG A 28 -21.40 5.49 -26.18
N ARG A 29 -21.21 4.35 -25.49
CA ARG A 29 -20.41 4.27 -24.25
C ARG A 29 -18.96 4.67 -24.58
N LEU A 30 -18.37 5.50 -23.74
CA LEU A 30 -17.14 6.26 -24.03
C LEU A 30 -15.99 5.35 -24.51
N ASP A 31 -15.52 5.59 -25.74
CA ASP A 31 -14.36 4.93 -26.34
C ASP A 31 -13.08 5.71 -26.00
N LEU A 32 -12.13 5.04 -25.35
CA LEU A 32 -10.86 5.64 -24.94
C LEU A 32 -10.05 6.12 -26.16
N HIS A 33 -10.13 5.43 -27.30
CA HIS A 33 -9.46 5.80 -28.55
C HIS A 33 -10.15 6.98 -29.27
N ALA A 34 -11.40 7.29 -28.94
CA ALA A 34 -12.10 8.49 -29.43
C ALA A 34 -11.81 9.74 -28.58
N THR A 35 -11.25 9.60 -27.38
CA THR A 35 -10.88 10.75 -26.54
C THR A 35 -9.65 11.48 -27.07
N SER A 36 -9.61 12.80 -26.92
CA SER A 36 -8.46 13.60 -27.37
C SER A 36 -7.20 13.29 -26.55
N TRP A 37 -6.01 13.42 -27.18
CA TRP A 37 -4.72 13.17 -26.53
C TRP A 37 -4.54 13.95 -25.21
N TRP A 38 -4.98 15.22 -25.16
CA TRP A 38 -4.99 16.01 -23.93
C TRP A 38 -5.92 15.45 -22.83
N SER A 39 -7.03 14.81 -23.22
CA SER A 39 -7.93 14.15 -22.28
C SER A 39 -7.29 12.89 -21.69
N GLN A 40 -6.56 12.11 -22.50
CA GLN A 40 -5.77 10.97 -22.04
C GLN A 40 -4.62 11.41 -21.12
N LEU A 41 -3.84 12.42 -21.54
CA LEU A 41 -2.68 12.94 -20.80
C LEU A 41 -3.02 13.46 -19.40
N LEU A 42 -4.17 14.14 -19.26
CA LEU A 42 -4.65 14.74 -18.01
C LEU A 42 -5.67 13.86 -17.25
N PHE A 43 -5.93 12.64 -17.74
CA PHE A 43 -7.02 11.75 -17.31
C PHE A 43 -8.41 12.43 -17.31
N ARG A 44 -8.62 13.46 -18.13
CA ARG A 44 -9.84 14.29 -18.10
C ARG A 44 -11.12 13.51 -18.44
N PHE A 45 -11.00 12.38 -19.15
CA PHE A 45 -12.10 11.46 -19.41
C PHE A 45 -12.74 10.88 -18.12
N VAL A 46 -12.06 10.99 -16.98
CA VAL A 46 -12.50 10.54 -15.65
C VAL A 46 -13.38 11.58 -14.93
N ASP A 47 -13.29 12.88 -15.29
CA ASP A 47 -14.06 13.96 -14.65
C ASP A 47 -15.58 13.67 -14.52
N PRO A 48 -16.27 13.04 -15.50
CA PRO A 48 -17.71 12.73 -15.39
C PRO A 48 -18.05 11.68 -14.32
N VAL A 49 -17.27 10.61 -14.19
CA VAL A 49 -17.49 9.58 -13.17
C VAL A 49 -17.22 10.14 -11.78
N MET A 50 -16.19 10.99 -11.65
CA MET A 50 -15.92 11.72 -10.41
C MET A 50 -17.08 12.65 -10.03
N ALA A 51 -17.66 13.36 -11.00
CA ALA A 51 -18.80 14.24 -10.76
C ALA A 51 -20.04 13.46 -10.30
N VAL A 52 -20.37 12.33 -10.96
CA VAL A 52 -21.50 11.48 -10.55
C VAL A 52 -21.25 10.86 -9.17
N GLY A 53 -20.05 10.34 -8.90
CA GLY A 53 -19.69 9.72 -7.61
C GLY A 53 -19.67 10.67 -6.41
N ASN A 54 -19.58 11.99 -6.64
CA ASN A 54 -19.78 13.02 -5.61
C ASN A 54 -21.25 13.43 -5.43
N GLN A 55 -22.13 13.14 -6.40
CA GLN A 55 -23.56 13.49 -6.36
C GLN A 55 -24.47 12.33 -5.93
N ARG A 56 -24.12 11.11 -6.32
CA ARG A 56 -24.86 9.88 -5.99
C ARG A 56 -23.94 8.66 -5.92
N GLN A 57 -24.46 7.60 -5.31
CA GLN A 57 -23.84 6.28 -5.35
C GLN A 57 -23.66 5.78 -6.80
N LEU A 58 -22.48 5.21 -7.09
CA LEU A 58 -22.15 4.60 -8.37
C LEU A 58 -22.69 3.16 -8.47
N GLY A 59 -23.28 2.84 -9.61
CA GLY A 59 -23.61 1.48 -10.06
C GLY A 59 -22.57 0.92 -11.02
N ILE A 60 -22.72 -0.35 -11.40
CA ILE A 60 -21.82 -0.99 -12.39
C ILE A 60 -22.00 -0.40 -13.80
N ASP A 61 -23.20 0.11 -14.11
CA ASP A 61 -23.56 0.75 -15.38
C ASP A 61 -23.04 2.18 -15.53
N ASP A 62 -22.51 2.77 -14.45
CA ASP A 62 -21.83 4.07 -14.47
C ASP A 62 -20.33 3.94 -14.79
N LEU A 63 -19.81 2.71 -14.91
CA LEU A 63 -18.41 2.44 -15.21
C LEU A 63 -18.18 2.19 -16.70
N TRP A 64 -16.95 2.47 -17.16
CA TRP A 64 -16.52 2.16 -18.51
C TRP A 64 -16.57 0.66 -18.79
N GLU A 65 -16.84 0.30 -20.05
CA GLU A 65 -16.74 -1.08 -20.49
C GLU A 65 -15.32 -1.42 -20.92
N VAL A 66 -14.91 -2.66 -20.65
CA VAL A 66 -13.60 -3.16 -21.05
C VAL A 66 -13.57 -3.28 -22.57
N GLN A 67 -12.69 -2.52 -23.21
CA GLN A 67 -12.56 -2.43 -24.67
C GLN A 67 -11.23 -3.01 -25.16
N GLY A 68 -11.20 -3.44 -26.43
CA GLY A 68 -9.99 -3.84 -27.13
C GLY A 68 -9.21 -4.95 -26.42
N GLU A 69 -7.89 -4.80 -26.37
CA GLU A 69 -6.95 -5.78 -25.79
C GLU A 69 -7.14 -6.04 -24.28
N ASN A 70 -7.89 -5.19 -23.58
CA ASN A 70 -8.14 -5.36 -22.14
C ASN A 70 -9.21 -6.44 -21.85
N GLN A 71 -10.04 -6.80 -22.83
CA GLN A 71 -11.11 -7.80 -22.68
C GLN A 71 -10.54 -9.19 -22.38
N THR A 72 -11.12 -9.88 -21.39
CA THR A 72 -10.61 -11.16 -20.89
C THR A 72 -10.42 -12.19 -22.00
N ALA A 73 -11.42 -12.35 -22.87
CA ALA A 73 -11.33 -13.27 -24.00
C ALA A 73 -10.16 -12.95 -24.96
N ARG A 74 -9.89 -11.68 -25.27
CA ARG A 74 -8.81 -11.26 -26.19
C ARG A 74 -7.43 -11.32 -25.55
N ALA A 75 -7.31 -10.97 -24.27
CA ALA A 75 -6.10 -11.12 -23.50
C ALA A 75 -5.72 -12.62 -23.37
N TYR A 76 -6.72 -13.47 -23.07
CA TYR A 76 -6.54 -14.92 -23.02
C TYR A 76 -6.12 -15.49 -24.38
N ASP A 77 -6.82 -15.17 -25.46
CA ASP A 77 -6.49 -15.66 -26.82
C ASP A 77 -5.05 -15.32 -27.23
N THR A 78 -4.61 -14.09 -26.91
CA THR A 78 -3.26 -13.61 -27.23
C THR A 78 -2.19 -14.36 -26.43
N PHE A 79 -2.41 -14.53 -25.13
CA PHE A 79 -1.51 -15.27 -24.24
C PHE A 79 -1.45 -16.77 -24.59
N LYS A 80 -2.60 -17.39 -24.87
CA LYS A 80 -2.74 -18.82 -25.18
C LYS A 80 -1.94 -19.21 -26.41
N ARG A 81 -2.10 -18.46 -27.52
CA ARG A 81 -1.31 -18.65 -28.75
C ARG A 81 0.20 -18.63 -28.49
N GLN A 82 0.66 -17.87 -27.50
CA GLN A 82 2.07 -17.79 -27.14
C GLN A 82 2.49 -18.85 -26.11
N PHE A 83 1.59 -19.29 -25.23
CA PHE A 83 1.76 -20.44 -24.33
C PHE A 83 1.93 -21.75 -25.10
N ASP A 84 1.10 -21.98 -26.12
CA ASP A 84 1.19 -23.14 -27.01
C ASP A 84 2.53 -23.15 -27.76
N ARG A 85 2.94 -22.00 -28.33
CA ARG A 85 4.26 -21.80 -28.96
C ARG A 85 5.43 -22.04 -27.99
N CYS A 86 5.26 -21.67 -26.72
CA CYS A 86 6.26 -21.86 -25.67
C CYS A 86 6.23 -23.27 -25.02
N ARG A 87 5.54 -24.24 -25.64
CA ARG A 87 5.41 -25.63 -25.18
C ARG A 87 4.87 -25.74 -23.73
N GLY A 88 3.86 -24.95 -23.41
CA GLY A 88 3.18 -25.02 -22.10
C GLY A 88 3.93 -24.41 -20.91
N SER A 89 5.03 -23.66 -21.15
CA SER A 89 5.72 -22.95 -20.08
C SER A 89 5.13 -21.56 -19.86
N VAL A 90 4.52 -21.36 -18.68
CA VAL A 90 3.84 -20.11 -18.29
C VAL A 90 4.81 -18.93 -18.33
N LEU A 91 5.97 -19.06 -17.69
CA LEU A 91 6.99 -18.00 -17.60
C LEU A 91 7.47 -17.53 -18.98
N ARG A 92 7.67 -18.46 -19.93
CA ARG A 92 8.11 -18.14 -21.30
C ARG A 92 6.99 -17.45 -22.10
N ALA A 93 5.74 -17.86 -21.90
CA ALA A 93 4.58 -17.20 -22.49
C ALA A 93 4.42 -15.75 -21.98
N MET A 94 4.57 -15.53 -20.67
CA MET A 94 4.54 -14.20 -20.05
C MET A 94 5.62 -13.28 -20.63
N ALA A 95 6.87 -13.75 -20.67
CA ALA A 95 7.99 -12.98 -21.20
C ALA A 95 7.79 -12.64 -22.68
N ALA A 96 7.42 -13.61 -23.52
CA ALA A 96 7.23 -13.38 -24.95
C ALA A 96 6.03 -12.47 -25.28
N THR A 97 4.99 -12.45 -24.42
CA THR A 97 3.80 -11.62 -24.62
C THR A 97 3.99 -10.19 -24.09
N TYR A 98 4.54 -10.03 -22.88
CA TYR A 98 4.47 -8.78 -22.13
C TYR A 98 5.82 -8.07 -21.86
N ALA A 99 6.98 -8.69 -22.15
CA ALA A 99 8.27 -8.07 -21.81
C ALA A 99 8.51 -6.70 -22.47
N LYS A 100 8.02 -6.47 -23.71
CA LYS A 100 8.15 -5.16 -24.37
C LYS A 100 7.39 -4.06 -23.60
N PRO A 101 6.09 -4.20 -23.27
CA PRO A 101 5.41 -3.31 -22.34
C PRO A 101 6.11 -3.14 -20.98
N PHE A 102 6.53 -4.22 -20.31
CA PHE A 102 7.18 -4.11 -19.00
C PHE A 102 8.54 -3.37 -19.04
N LEU A 103 9.33 -3.54 -20.10
CA LEU A 103 10.57 -2.79 -20.30
C LEU A 103 10.32 -1.31 -20.63
N ALA A 104 9.25 -0.98 -21.35
CA ALA A 104 8.84 0.41 -21.57
C ALA A 104 8.42 1.11 -20.25
N CYS A 105 7.66 0.41 -19.39
CA CYS A 105 7.40 0.88 -18.03
C CYS A 105 8.70 1.03 -17.23
N GLY A 106 9.62 0.06 -17.32
CA GLY A 106 10.91 0.09 -16.64
C GLY A 106 11.79 1.29 -17.05
N ALA A 107 11.78 1.67 -18.32
CA ALA A 107 12.46 2.89 -18.79
C ALA A 107 11.83 4.18 -18.23
N ALA A 108 10.49 4.23 -18.11
CA ALA A 108 9.79 5.33 -17.45
C ALA A 108 10.11 5.40 -15.94
N THR A 109 10.13 4.26 -15.24
CA THR A 109 10.53 4.18 -13.83
C THR A 109 11.99 4.58 -13.63
N LEU A 110 12.90 4.21 -14.55
CA LEU A 110 14.30 4.64 -14.53
C LEU A 110 14.43 6.17 -14.68
N PHE A 111 13.61 6.80 -15.55
CA PHE A 111 13.54 8.25 -15.64
C PHE A 111 13.04 8.89 -14.33
N THR A 112 12.05 8.30 -13.67
CA THR A 112 11.59 8.74 -12.34
C THR A 112 12.68 8.64 -11.28
N SER A 113 13.44 7.54 -11.23
CA SER A 113 14.61 7.40 -10.35
C SER A 113 15.73 8.39 -10.69
N ALA A 114 15.94 8.73 -11.96
CA ALA A 114 16.89 9.78 -12.34
C ALA A 114 16.42 11.17 -11.85
N CYS A 115 15.12 11.48 -11.94
CA CYS A 115 14.56 12.75 -11.47
C CYS A 115 14.61 12.89 -9.93
N SER A 116 14.44 11.80 -9.17
CA SER A 116 14.56 11.83 -7.72
C SER A 116 16.01 12.01 -7.25
N VAL A 117 16.97 11.39 -7.96
CA VAL A 117 18.42 11.52 -7.68
C VAL A 117 19.00 12.86 -8.16
N PHE A 118 18.41 13.50 -9.16
CA PHE A 118 18.78 14.86 -9.60
C PHE A 118 18.46 15.94 -8.55
N ALA A 119 17.41 15.77 -7.74
CA ALA A 119 17.00 16.77 -6.76
C ALA A 119 18.07 17.07 -5.68
N PRO A 120 18.76 16.08 -5.08
CA PRO A 120 19.96 16.32 -4.25
C PRO A 120 21.12 17.03 -4.97
N ALA A 121 21.33 16.79 -6.27
CA ALA A 121 22.39 17.50 -7.02
C ALA A 121 22.09 18.99 -7.17
N VAL A 122 20.83 19.32 -7.50
CA VAL A 122 20.34 20.71 -7.57
C VAL A 122 20.43 21.38 -6.20
N LEU A 123 20.04 20.68 -5.12
CA LEU A 123 20.18 21.17 -3.75
C LEU A 123 21.64 21.51 -3.40
N HIS A 124 22.61 20.67 -3.81
CA HIS A 124 24.03 20.93 -3.61
C HIS A 124 24.45 22.22 -4.30
N HIS A 125 24.19 22.30 -5.61
CA HIS A 125 24.58 23.44 -6.46
C HIS A 125 23.97 24.76 -5.99
N VAL A 126 22.69 24.74 -5.61
CA VAL A 126 21.97 25.91 -5.08
C VAL A 126 22.58 26.41 -3.76
N VAL A 127 22.89 25.51 -2.82
CA VAL A 127 23.48 25.92 -1.52
C VAL A 127 24.93 26.36 -1.66
N ASP A 128 25.70 25.75 -2.56
CA ASP A 128 27.10 26.10 -2.84
C ASP A 128 27.21 27.48 -3.53
N ALA A 129 26.33 27.75 -4.51
CA ALA A 129 26.21 29.05 -5.17
C ALA A 129 25.80 30.19 -4.20
N PHE A 130 25.06 29.88 -3.12
CA PHE A 130 24.76 30.82 -2.04
C PHE A 130 25.88 30.95 -0.99
N THR A 131 26.99 30.22 -1.12
CA THR A 131 28.21 30.40 -0.33
C THR A 131 29.39 31.01 -1.11
N ALA A 132 29.23 31.27 -2.42
CA ALA A 132 30.26 31.87 -3.25
C ALA A 132 30.24 33.41 -3.20
N ASP A 133 31.41 34.06 -3.30
CA ASP A 133 31.56 35.53 -3.26
C ASP A 133 30.85 36.27 -4.42
N THR A 134 30.52 35.57 -5.52
CA THR A 134 29.81 36.12 -6.68
C THR A 134 28.79 35.12 -7.21
N LEU A 135 27.52 35.51 -7.26
CA LEU A 135 26.41 34.64 -7.62
C LEU A 135 26.06 34.76 -9.11
N ASP A 136 26.31 33.70 -9.89
CA ASP A 136 25.89 33.62 -11.29
C ASP A 136 24.40 33.26 -11.41
N PHE A 137 23.57 34.30 -11.55
CA PHE A 137 22.13 34.15 -11.76
C PHE A 137 21.78 33.38 -13.04
N HIS A 138 22.61 33.40 -14.09
CA HIS A 138 22.33 32.68 -15.33
C HIS A 138 22.44 31.17 -15.11
N ASP A 139 23.58 30.69 -14.59
CA ASP A 139 23.77 29.27 -14.30
C ASP A 139 22.77 28.76 -13.24
N LEU A 140 22.57 29.50 -12.15
CA LEU A 140 21.58 29.16 -11.12
C LEU A 140 20.15 29.04 -11.72
N SER A 141 19.77 29.95 -12.62
CA SER A 141 18.46 29.89 -13.30
C SER A 141 18.33 28.69 -14.23
N LEU A 142 19.42 28.24 -14.86
CA LEU A 142 19.45 27.10 -15.76
C LEU A 142 19.28 25.78 -14.98
N TRP A 143 20.00 25.62 -13.86
CA TRP A 143 19.84 24.47 -12.97
C TRP A 143 18.43 24.39 -12.36
N LEU A 144 17.90 25.52 -11.87
CA LEU A 144 16.54 25.57 -11.32
C LEU A 144 15.46 25.36 -12.39
N GLY A 145 15.64 25.91 -13.59
CA GLY A 145 14.75 25.68 -14.73
C GLY A 145 14.71 24.21 -15.16
N ALA A 146 15.87 23.56 -15.26
CA ALA A 146 15.98 22.13 -15.53
C ALA A 146 15.35 21.27 -14.42
N PHE A 147 15.49 21.68 -13.16
CA PHE A 147 14.88 21.03 -12.01
C PHE A 147 13.34 21.11 -12.00
N PHE A 148 12.78 22.30 -12.20
CA PHE A 148 11.32 22.47 -12.26
C PHE A 148 10.72 21.76 -13.49
N LEU A 149 11.43 21.75 -14.63
CA LEU A 149 11.01 21.01 -15.81
C LEU A 149 11.06 19.49 -15.59
N SER A 150 12.11 18.95 -14.96
CA SER A 150 12.20 17.51 -14.69
C SER A 150 11.11 17.06 -13.72
N LYS A 151 10.80 17.85 -12.69
CA LYS A 151 9.67 17.63 -11.77
C LYS A 151 8.33 17.63 -12.50
N LEU A 152 8.07 18.63 -13.36
CA LEU A 152 6.85 18.71 -14.16
C LEU A 152 6.69 17.50 -15.10
N VAL A 153 7.73 17.12 -15.83
CA VAL A 153 7.72 15.96 -16.73
C VAL A 153 7.54 14.66 -15.94
N ASN A 154 8.20 14.52 -14.78
CA ASN A 154 8.07 13.36 -13.91
C ASN A 154 6.63 13.13 -13.43
N ALA A 155 5.87 14.18 -13.11
CA ALA A 155 4.45 14.04 -12.74
C ALA A 155 3.61 13.36 -13.84
N PHE A 156 3.82 13.73 -15.12
CA PHE A 156 3.17 13.05 -16.24
C PHE A 156 3.70 11.63 -16.46
N VAL A 157 5.02 11.43 -16.38
CA VAL A 157 5.64 10.11 -16.60
C VAL A 157 5.19 9.09 -15.55
N VAL A 158 5.13 9.46 -14.26
CA VAL A 158 4.66 8.59 -13.18
C VAL A 158 3.20 8.20 -13.37
N ALA A 159 2.31 9.17 -13.59
CA ALA A 159 0.88 8.88 -13.73
C ALA A 159 0.55 8.04 -14.99
N GLN A 160 1.20 8.32 -16.13
CA GLN A 160 0.96 7.59 -17.38
C GLN A 160 1.61 6.19 -17.39
N SER A 161 2.83 6.05 -16.88
CA SER A 161 3.47 4.73 -16.76
C SER A 161 2.80 3.84 -15.71
N GLY A 162 2.34 4.41 -14.60
CA GLY A 162 1.53 3.72 -13.59
C GLY A 162 0.19 3.24 -14.15
N PHE A 163 -0.50 4.06 -14.95
CA PHE A 163 -1.73 3.65 -15.64
C PHE A 163 -1.48 2.49 -16.61
N TYR A 164 -0.43 2.60 -17.46
CA TYR A 164 -0.14 1.58 -18.46
C TYR A 164 0.36 0.26 -17.85
N LEU A 165 1.16 0.31 -16.78
CA LEU A 165 1.63 -0.87 -16.04
C LEU A 165 0.46 -1.67 -15.44
N GLU A 166 -0.52 -0.99 -14.85
CA GLU A 166 -1.76 -1.59 -14.35
C GLU A 166 -2.58 -2.28 -15.46
N LEU A 167 -2.71 -1.65 -16.64
CA LEU A 167 -3.41 -2.30 -17.78
C LEU A 167 -2.69 -3.56 -18.27
N VAL A 168 -1.36 -3.57 -18.29
CA VAL A 168 -0.56 -4.76 -18.65
C VAL A 168 -0.72 -5.86 -17.59
N ALA A 169 -0.72 -5.49 -16.31
CA ALA A 169 -0.90 -6.41 -15.19
C ALA A 169 -2.31 -7.04 -15.16
N LEU A 170 -3.35 -6.26 -15.43
CA LEU A 170 -4.74 -6.71 -15.60
C LEU A 170 -4.85 -7.76 -16.72
N ARG A 171 -4.30 -7.49 -17.91
CA ARG A 171 -4.29 -8.43 -19.05
C ARG A 171 -3.61 -9.76 -18.70
N LEU A 172 -2.48 -9.69 -18.00
CA LEU A 172 -1.73 -10.85 -17.52
C LEU A 172 -2.57 -11.70 -16.55
N VAL A 173 -3.13 -11.07 -15.51
CA VAL A 173 -3.98 -11.74 -14.50
C VAL A 173 -5.18 -12.43 -15.13
N ASN A 174 -5.85 -11.77 -16.09
CA ASN A 174 -7.05 -12.31 -16.73
C ASN A 174 -6.76 -13.48 -17.65
N ALA A 175 -5.65 -13.43 -18.40
CA ALA A 175 -5.19 -14.55 -19.19
C ALA A 175 -4.83 -15.77 -18.31
N MET A 176 -4.21 -15.54 -17.14
CA MET A 176 -3.87 -16.61 -16.20
C MET A 176 -5.11 -17.24 -15.54
N LYS A 177 -6.05 -16.43 -15.02
CA LYS A 177 -7.33 -16.92 -14.47
C LYS A 177 -8.10 -17.75 -15.51
N SER A 178 -8.18 -17.26 -16.76
CA SER A 178 -8.86 -17.97 -17.85
C SER A 178 -8.18 -19.30 -18.22
N LEU A 179 -6.84 -19.35 -18.21
CA LEU A 179 -6.08 -20.58 -18.46
C LEU A 179 -6.32 -21.64 -17.37
N LEU A 180 -6.32 -21.22 -16.10
CA LEU A 180 -6.61 -22.09 -14.96
C LEU A 180 -8.05 -22.65 -15.02
N PHE A 181 -9.03 -21.82 -15.40
CA PHE A 181 -10.42 -22.25 -15.56
C PHE A 181 -10.61 -23.28 -16.69
N GLU A 182 -10.00 -23.04 -17.87
CA GLU A 182 -10.06 -24.01 -18.98
C GLU A 182 -9.36 -25.35 -18.63
N LYS A 183 -8.29 -25.32 -17.82
CA LYS A 183 -7.64 -26.54 -17.31
C LYS A 183 -8.53 -27.28 -16.30
N ALA A 184 -9.13 -26.58 -15.33
CA ALA A 184 -10.01 -27.17 -14.32
C ALA A 184 -11.18 -27.92 -14.98
N LEU A 185 -11.85 -27.28 -15.94
CA LEU A 185 -12.93 -27.88 -16.73
C LEU A 185 -12.48 -29.06 -17.62
N ARG A 186 -11.20 -29.45 -17.63
CA ARG A 186 -10.66 -30.64 -18.33
C ARG A 186 -9.92 -31.67 -17.44
N ARG A 187 -9.68 -31.44 -16.14
CA ARG A 187 -9.06 -32.40 -15.19
C ARG A 187 -9.83 -33.73 -15.07
N SER A 188 -9.16 -34.88 -15.05
CA SER A 188 -9.84 -36.19 -14.86
C SER A 188 -10.51 -36.28 -13.48
N VAL A 189 -11.62 -37.02 -13.37
CA VAL A 189 -12.44 -37.05 -12.12
C VAL A 189 -11.72 -37.73 -10.94
N HIS A 190 -10.74 -38.61 -11.20
CA HIS A 190 -9.96 -39.26 -10.13
C HIS A 190 -9.05 -38.26 -9.40
N ALA A 191 -8.45 -37.29 -10.10
CA ALA A 191 -7.55 -36.28 -9.54
C ALA A 191 -8.26 -35.17 -8.71
N ASN A 192 -9.49 -35.44 -8.23
CA ASN A 192 -10.22 -34.61 -7.27
C ASN A 192 -10.03 -35.08 -5.81
N HIS A 193 -9.32 -36.19 -5.57
CA HIS A 193 -9.21 -36.82 -4.25
C HIS A 193 -7.78 -36.87 -3.68
N ASP A 194 -6.77 -36.49 -4.45
CA ASP A 194 -5.36 -36.49 -4.01
C ASP A 194 -5.02 -35.22 -3.22
N ALA A 195 -4.42 -35.39 -2.04
CA ALA A 195 -4.18 -34.30 -1.09
C ALA A 195 -3.11 -33.28 -1.54
N ASP A 196 -2.29 -33.62 -2.54
CA ASP A 196 -1.22 -32.76 -3.07
C ASP A 196 -1.68 -31.81 -4.20
N VAL A 197 -2.94 -31.88 -4.64
CA VAL A 197 -3.47 -31.01 -5.71
C VAL A 197 -3.82 -29.62 -5.14
N PRO A 198 -3.22 -28.51 -5.63
CA PRO A 198 -3.58 -27.18 -5.17
C PRO A 198 -5.03 -26.81 -5.49
N ASP A 199 -5.76 -26.34 -4.48
CA ASP A 199 -7.11 -25.79 -4.60
C ASP A 199 -7.15 -24.65 -5.64
N LEU A 200 -8.06 -24.76 -6.61
CA LEU A 200 -8.24 -23.79 -7.69
C LEU A 200 -8.58 -22.39 -7.15
N VAL A 201 -9.31 -22.30 -6.03
CA VAL A 201 -9.68 -21.03 -5.37
C VAL A 201 -8.44 -20.35 -4.81
N ASN A 202 -7.48 -21.11 -4.25
CA ASN A 202 -6.20 -20.58 -3.81
C ASN A 202 -5.33 -20.17 -5.01
N LEU A 203 -5.31 -20.96 -6.09
CA LEU A 203 -4.62 -20.57 -7.33
C LEU A 203 -5.18 -19.26 -7.91
N PHE A 204 -6.50 -19.08 -7.92
CA PHE A 204 -7.20 -17.88 -8.39
C PHE A 204 -7.00 -16.65 -7.50
N SER A 205 -6.69 -16.83 -6.22
CA SER A 205 -6.61 -15.76 -5.22
C SER A 205 -5.17 -15.49 -4.79
N SER A 206 -4.52 -16.35 -4.00
CA SER A 206 -3.16 -16.11 -3.52
C SER A 206 -2.15 -16.09 -4.66
N ASP A 207 -2.18 -17.08 -5.54
CA ASP A 207 -1.03 -17.34 -6.43
C ASP A 207 -1.03 -16.42 -7.64
N VAL A 208 -2.21 -16.10 -8.19
CA VAL A 208 -2.35 -15.04 -9.20
C VAL A 208 -2.00 -13.66 -8.59
N ASN A 209 -2.35 -13.39 -7.32
CA ASN A 209 -1.94 -12.15 -6.67
C ASN A 209 -0.42 -12.06 -6.40
N ASN A 210 0.24 -13.17 -6.06
CA ASN A 210 1.70 -13.20 -5.91
C ASN A 210 2.40 -12.84 -7.23
N VAL A 211 1.90 -13.37 -8.36
CA VAL A 211 2.42 -13.03 -9.69
C VAL A 211 2.11 -11.58 -10.09
N LEU A 212 0.95 -11.05 -9.70
CA LEU A 212 0.61 -9.62 -9.84
C LEU A 212 1.58 -8.72 -9.06
N TRP A 213 1.88 -9.05 -7.79
CA TRP A 213 2.85 -8.29 -6.99
C TRP A 213 4.26 -8.31 -7.59
N ALA A 214 4.72 -9.45 -8.12
CA ALA A 214 5.99 -9.51 -8.84
C ALA A 214 5.96 -8.74 -10.17
N ALA A 215 4.84 -8.70 -10.88
CA ALA A 215 4.70 -7.90 -12.11
C ALA A 215 4.90 -6.39 -11.87
N PHE A 216 4.49 -5.87 -10.70
CA PHE A 216 4.79 -4.51 -10.29
C PHE A 216 6.24 -4.31 -9.80
N ASN A 217 6.85 -5.34 -9.18
CA ASN A 217 8.18 -5.24 -8.57
C ASN A 217 9.37 -5.66 -9.47
N VAL A 218 9.14 -6.36 -10.59
CA VAL A 218 10.21 -6.96 -11.41
C VAL A 218 11.24 -5.94 -11.94
N ASN A 219 10.81 -4.71 -12.25
CA ASN A 219 11.72 -3.65 -12.67
C ASN A 219 12.59 -3.10 -11.53
N MET A 220 12.12 -3.20 -10.27
CA MET A 220 12.89 -2.74 -9.11
C MET A 220 14.15 -3.59 -8.88
N LEU A 221 14.16 -4.85 -9.32
CA LEU A 221 15.34 -5.73 -9.23
C LEU A 221 16.58 -5.21 -9.96
N TRP A 222 16.41 -4.38 -11.00
CA TRP A 222 17.53 -3.79 -11.75
C TRP A 222 17.64 -2.28 -11.56
N ILE A 223 16.54 -1.58 -11.30
CA ILE A 223 16.54 -0.13 -11.03
C ILE A 223 17.11 0.17 -9.64
N LEU A 224 16.75 -0.58 -8.58
CA LEU A 224 17.21 -0.27 -7.23
C LEU A 224 18.72 -0.46 -7.04
N PRO A 225 19.38 -1.53 -7.54
CA PRO A 225 20.85 -1.62 -7.47
C PRO A 225 21.56 -0.48 -8.22
N LEU A 226 21.02 -0.05 -9.36
CA LEU A 226 21.55 1.09 -10.11
C LEU A 226 21.36 2.41 -9.34
N GLN A 227 20.18 2.64 -8.75
CA GLN A 227 19.92 3.81 -7.91
C GLN A 227 20.81 3.83 -6.66
N ILE A 228 21.01 2.69 -6.00
CA ILE A 228 21.93 2.54 -4.86
C ILE A 228 23.36 2.89 -5.30
N ALA A 229 23.83 2.39 -6.45
CA ALA A 229 25.18 2.67 -6.95
C ALA A 229 25.38 4.17 -7.29
N VAL A 230 24.41 4.81 -7.95
CA VAL A 230 24.50 6.25 -8.30
C VAL A 230 24.42 7.12 -7.05
N VAL A 231 23.50 6.86 -6.12
CA VAL A 231 23.39 7.64 -4.88
C VAL A 231 24.61 7.46 -3.99
N LEU A 232 25.20 6.25 -3.94
CA LEU A 232 26.47 6.01 -3.24
C LEU A 232 27.64 6.75 -3.89
N TYR A 233 27.74 6.75 -5.22
CA TYR A 233 28.75 7.52 -5.94
C TYR A 233 28.64 9.03 -5.67
N MET A 234 27.42 9.57 -5.70
CA MET A 234 27.17 10.98 -5.35
C MET A 234 27.50 11.27 -3.87
N LEU A 235 27.17 10.37 -2.96
CA LEU A 235 27.46 10.51 -1.53
C LEU A 235 28.98 10.50 -1.27
N TYR A 236 29.72 9.64 -1.96
CA TYR A 236 31.18 9.62 -1.95
C TYR A 236 31.78 10.93 -2.48
N ASN A 237 31.24 11.50 -3.57
CA ASN A 237 31.70 12.78 -4.08
C ASN A 237 31.43 13.98 -3.14
N VAL A 238 30.53 13.86 -2.15
CA VAL A 238 30.13 14.96 -1.25
C VAL A 238 30.75 14.84 0.16
N ILE A 239 30.91 13.63 0.68
CA ILE A 239 31.48 13.36 2.03
C ILE A 239 32.58 12.27 2.04
N ASP A 240 33.24 12.05 0.91
CA ASP A 240 34.41 11.17 0.79
C ASP A 240 34.14 9.76 1.36
N LEU A 241 35.15 9.15 2.01
CA LEU A 241 35.04 7.84 2.65
C LEU A 241 34.04 7.81 3.83
N ALA A 242 33.60 8.95 4.37
CA ALA A 242 32.64 8.97 5.47
C ALA A 242 31.23 8.48 5.05
N ALA A 243 30.94 8.49 3.73
CA ALA A 243 29.77 7.84 3.15
C ALA A 243 29.57 6.38 3.61
N PHE A 244 30.68 5.63 3.71
CA PHE A 244 30.66 4.21 4.08
C PHE A 244 30.42 3.99 5.59
N ALA A 245 30.72 4.97 6.44
CA ALA A 245 30.40 4.91 7.86
C ALA A 245 28.88 4.94 8.09
N GLY A 246 28.16 5.78 7.33
CA GLY A 246 26.70 5.79 7.30
C GLY A 246 26.10 4.48 6.80
N LEU A 247 26.64 3.91 5.72
CA LEU A 247 26.23 2.59 5.21
C LEU A 247 26.40 1.48 6.27
N GLY A 248 27.47 1.51 7.07
CA GLY A 248 27.67 0.58 8.18
C GLY A 248 26.53 0.64 9.21
N VAL A 249 26.07 1.84 9.57
CA VAL A 249 24.91 2.02 10.45
C VAL A 249 23.62 1.52 9.81
N ILE A 250 23.42 1.75 8.49
CA ILE A 250 22.25 1.17 7.78
C ILE A 250 22.27 -0.36 7.89
N ALA A 251 23.40 -1.00 7.56
CA ALA A 251 23.55 -2.46 7.61
C ALA A 251 23.28 -3.03 9.02
N VAL A 252 23.82 -2.41 10.07
CA VAL A 252 23.53 -2.79 11.47
C VAL A 252 22.05 -2.62 11.81
N SER A 253 21.41 -1.51 11.39
CA SER A 253 19.99 -1.29 11.64
C SER A 253 19.07 -2.28 10.90
N MET A 254 19.46 -2.73 9.70
CA MET A 254 18.77 -3.80 8.95
C MET A 254 18.95 -5.17 9.62
N PHE A 255 20.14 -5.48 10.13
CA PHE A 255 20.41 -6.72 10.87
C PHE A 255 19.61 -6.80 12.18
N ILE A 256 19.52 -5.70 12.93
CA ILE A 256 18.64 -5.59 14.11
C ILE A 256 17.16 -5.72 13.69
N GLY A 257 16.76 -5.06 12.60
CA GLY A 257 15.41 -5.15 12.03
C GLY A 257 15.00 -6.58 11.68
N TYR A 258 15.91 -7.40 11.15
CA TYR A 258 15.65 -8.82 10.85
C TYR A 258 15.28 -9.64 12.10
N PHE A 259 15.99 -9.46 13.22
CA PHE A 259 15.64 -10.15 14.47
C PHE A 259 14.31 -9.68 15.06
N ILE A 260 14.00 -8.38 14.95
CA ILE A 260 12.70 -7.84 15.36
C ILE A 260 11.59 -8.44 14.50
N ALA A 261 11.74 -8.42 13.17
CA ALA A 261 10.75 -8.96 12.23
C ALA A 261 10.51 -10.47 12.45
N LYS A 262 11.56 -11.24 12.81
CA LYS A 262 11.38 -12.64 13.21
C LYS A 262 10.52 -12.75 14.49
N ALA A 263 10.86 -12.02 15.54
CA ALA A 263 10.12 -12.07 16.81
C ALA A 263 8.69 -11.51 16.70
N GLU A 264 8.45 -10.61 15.74
CA GLU A 264 7.14 -10.13 15.33
C GLU A 264 6.33 -11.23 14.63
N GLY A 265 6.96 -12.02 13.75
CA GLY A 265 6.38 -13.24 13.15
C GLY A 265 6.06 -14.32 14.18
N ASP A 266 7.01 -14.70 15.04
CA ASP A 266 6.81 -15.66 16.13
C ASP A 266 5.66 -15.23 17.08
N ALA A 267 5.43 -13.92 17.22
CA ALA A 267 4.30 -13.37 17.99
C ALA A 267 2.97 -13.31 17.22
N PHE A 268 2.99 -13.28 15.88
CA PHE A 268 1.78 -13.35 15.05
C PHE A 268 1.17 -14.77 15.06
N ASP A 269 2.00 -15.81 15.05
CA ASP A 269 1.54 -17.20 15.12
C ASP A 269 0.86 -17.51 16.47
N ASP A 270 1.43 -17.04 17.60
CA ASP A 270 0.83 -17.11 18.94
C ASP A 270 -0.53 -16.38 19.02
N ILE A 271 -0.81 -15.43 18.14
CA ILE A 271 -2.14 -14.81 18.03
C ILE A 271 -3.09 -15.72 17.26
N MET A 272 -2.68 -16.27 16.12
CA MET A 272 -3.58 -17.04 15.25
C MET A 272 -4.10 -18.30 15.96
N GLU A 273 -3.26 -19.03 16.70
CA GLU A 273 -3.69 -20.19 17.49
C GLU A 273 -4.75 -19.83 18.55
N ARG A 274 -4.58 -18.69 19.23
CA ARG A 274 -5.52 -18.18 20.24
C ARG A 274 -6.82 -17.70 19.60
N LYS A 275 -6.72 -17.00 18.47
CA LYS A 275 -7.84 -16.54 17.66
C LYS A 275 -8.68 -17.72 17.19
N ASP A 276 -8.07 -18.79 16.69
CA ASP A 276 -8.80 -20.00 16.26
C ASP A 276 -9.44 -20.73 17.44
N THR A 277 -8.77 -20.80 18.60
CA THR A 277 -9.34 -21.35 19.84
C THR A 277 -10.57 -20.56 20.30
N ARG A 278 -10.52 -19.22 20.26
CA ARG A 278 -11.69 -18.35 20.48
C ARG A 278 -12.77 -18.60 19.42
N MET A 279 -12.39 -18.63 18.14
CA MET A 279 -13.31 -18.73 17.01
C MET A 279 -14.08 -20.05 17.01
N LYS A 280 -13.41 -21.16 17.35
CA LYS A 280 -14.06 -22.46 17.59
C LYS A 280 -15.11 -22.37 18.70
N THR A 281 -14.76 -21.77 19.85
CA THR A 281 -15.71 -21.59 20.96
C THR A 281 -16.92 -20.72 20.56
N ILE A 282 -16.71 -19.67 19.78
CA ILE A 282 -17.78 -18.79 19.26
C ILE A 282 -18.69 -19.56 18.29
N LYS A 283 -18.12 -20.37 17.38
CA LYS A 283 -18.87 -21.25 16.47
C LYS A 283 -19.72 -22.28 17.24
N GLU A 284 -19.18 -22.89 18.29
CA GLU A 284 -19.91 -23.86 19.15
C GLU A 284 -21.09 -23.20 19.87
N VAL A 285 -20.89 -22.02 20.47
CA VAL A 285 -21.91 -21.30 21.25
C VAL A 285 -23.03 -20.77 20.36
N PHE A 286 -22.72 -20.02 19.30
CA PHE A 286 -23.77 -19.50 18.41
C PHE A 286 -24.37 -20.57 17.50
N GLY A 287 -23.63 -21.64 17.19
CA GLY A 287 -24.16 -22.85 16.56
C GLY A 287 -25.24 -23.56 17.39
N SER A 288 -25.21 -23.38 18.71
CA SER A 288 -26.10 -24.06 19.67
C SER A 288 -26.98 -23.08 20.47
N ILE A 289 -27.17 -21.85 19.98
CA ILE A 289 -27.70 -20.72 20.78
C ILE A 289 -29.06 -21.00 21.43
N GLN A 290 -29.94 -21.75 20.77
CA GLN A 290 -31.23 -22.18 21.33
C GLN A 290 -31.05 -23.01 22.61
N ILE A 291 -30.08 -23.92 22.65
CA ILE A 291 -29.77 -24.75 23.83
C ILE A 291 -29.13 -23.91 24.93
N VAL A 292 -28.27 -22.95 24.57
CA VAL A 292 -27.63 -22.03 25.52
C VAL A 292 -28.68 -21.22 26.28
N LYS A 293 -29.61 -20.58 25.55
CA LYS A 293 -30.69 -19.76 26.12
C LYS A 293 -31.69 -20.58 26.93
N LEU A 294 -32.10 -21.75 26.43
CA LEU A 294 -33.04 -22.65 27.12
C LEU A 294 -32.55 -23.09 28.52
N ASN A 295 -31.23 -23.10 28.74
CA ASN A 295 -30.64 -23.52 30.01
C ASN A 295 -30.10 -22.35 30.88
N GLY A 296 -30.25 -21.09 30.46
CA GLY A 296 -29.69 -19.93 31.17
C GLY A 296 -28.16 -20.00 31.29
N TRP A 297 -27.48 -20.31 30.19
CA TRP A 297 -26.03 -20.49 30.14
C TRP A 297 -25.27 -19.30 29.52
N GLU A 298 -25.99 -18.26 29.08
CA GLU A 298 -25.49 -17.01 28.50
C GLU A 298 -24.23 -16.48 29.20
N ASP A 299 -24.34 -16.05 30.47
CA ASP A 299 -23.23 -15.44 31.22
C ASP A 299 -22.02 -16.36 31.36
N LYS A 300 -22.25 -17.68 31.48
CA LYS A 300 -21.18 -18.68 31.60
C LYS A 300 -20.36 -18.77 30.31
N PHE A 301 -21.01 -18.65 29.15
CA PHE A 301 -20.33 -18.60 27.86
C PHE A 301 -19.71 -17.24 27.55
N VAL A 302 -20.33 -16.13 27.97
CA VAL A 302 -19.72 -14.79 27.91
C VAL A 302 -18.38 -14.79 28.65
N VAL A 303 -18.36 -15.18 29.94
CA VAL A 303 -17.13 -15.23 30.76
C VAL A 303 -16.09 -16.23 30.20
N LYS A 304 -16.52 -17.33 29.55
CA LYS A 304 -15.60 -18.24 28.85
C LYS A 304 -14.94 -17.56 27.64
N ILE A 305 -15.73 -16.86 26.81
CA ILE A 305 -15.26 -16.20 25.60
C ILE A 305 -14.39 -14.97 25.92
N GLU A 306 -14.76 -14.18 26.92
CA GLU A 306 -13.98 -13.05 27.44
C GLU A 306 -12.60 -13.51 27.94
N ARG A 307 -12.52 -14.63 28.67
CA ARG A 307 -11.24 -15.19 29.13
C ARG A 307 -10.32 -15.59 27.97
N LEU A 308 -10.89 -16.14 26.89
CA LEU A 308 -10.14 -16.45 25.66
C LEU A 308 -9.69 -15.16 24.96
N ARG A 309 -10.54 -14.13 24.92
CA ARG A 309 -10.19 -12.80 24.40
C ARG A 309 -9.07 -12.13 25.22
N ASP A 310 -9.07 -12.26 26.54
CA ASP A 310 -7.96 -11.81 27.41
C ASP A 310 -6.64 -12.54 27.14
N HIS A 311 -6.68 -13.80 26.65
CA HIS A 311 -5.48 -14.56 26.30
C HIS A 311 -4.97 -14.20 24.91
N GLU A 312 -5.87 -13.97 23.96
CA GLU A 312 -5.60 -13.45 22.60
C GLU A 312 -5.04 -12.02 22.66
N LEU A 313 -5.70 -11.09 23.36
CA LEU A 313 -5.27 -9.70 23.51
C LEU A 313 -3.88 -9.56 24.14
N LYS A 314 -3.44 -10.52 24.97
CA LYS A 314 -2.06 -10.55 25.51
C LYS A 314 -1.03 -10.91 24.43
N ALA A 315 -1.36 -11.78 23.49
CA ALA A 315 -0.51 -12.07 22.33
C ALA A 315 -0.51 -10.88 21.35
N VAL A 316 -1.68 -10.30 21.05
CA VAL A 316 -1.80 -9.06 20.25
C VAL A 316 -0.96 -7.94 20.89
N THR A 317 -1.01 -7.79 22.20
CA THR A 317 -0.16 -6.82 22.94
C THR A 317 1.33 -7.07 22.69
N ARG A 318 1.80 -8.33 22.71
CA ARG A 318 3.22 -8.66 22.44
C ARG A 318 3.63 -8.33 21.00
N PHE A 319 2.80 -8.69 20.03
CA PHE A 319 3.00 -8.34 18.62
C PHE A 319 3.05 -6.81 18.41
N MET A 320 2.11 -6.07 18.99
CA MET A 320 2.08 -4.61 18.91
C MET A 320 3.29 -3.93 19.61
N TYR A 321 3.95 -4.58 20.58
CA TYR A 321 5.23 -4.13 21.12
C TYR A 321 6.41 -4.39 20.16
N TRP A 322 6.45 -5.55 19.49
CA TRP A 322 7.48 -5.82 18.47
C TRP A 322 7.35 -4.91 17.25
N GLY A 323 6.14 -4.73 16.71
CA GLY A 323 5.89 -3.78 15.62
C GLY A 323 6.19 -2.33 16.01
N ALA A 324 5.91 -1.94 17.26
CA ALA A 324 6.35 -0.64 17.77
C ALA A 324 7.88 -0.52 17.78
N LEU A 325 8.61 -1.53 18.26
CA LEU A 325 10.09 -1.55 18.25
C LEU A 325 10.65 -1.53 16.81
N SER A 326 10.03 -2.27 15.89
CA SER A 326 10.34 -2.31 14.46
C SER A 326 10.26 -0.90 13.84
N ILE A 327 9.15 -0.20 14.07
CA ILE A 327 8.95 1.20 13.68
C ILE A 327 10.02 2.11 14.32
N CYS A 328 10.37 1.91 15.60
CA CYS A 328 11.34 2.77 16.28
C CYS A 328 12.78 2.60 15.75
N THR A 329 13.23 1.36 15.52
CA THR A 329 14.52 1.08 14.86
C THR A 329 14.54 1.68 13.45
N LEU A 330 13.46 1.50 12.68
CA LEU A 330 13.35 2.02 11.32
C LEU A 330 13.46 3.56 11.27
N TRP A 331 12.70 4.28 12.10
CA TRP A 331 12.64 5.75 12.06
C TRP A 331 13.79 6.45 12.80
N SER A 332 14.48 5.78 13.72
CA SER A 332 15.68 6.34 14.37
C SER A 332 16.98 6.15 13.57
N SER A 333 17.08 5.09 12.76
CA SER A 333 18.28 4.77 11.96
C SER A 333 18.87 5.97 11.18
N PRO A 334 18.11 6.80 10.43
CA PRO A 334 18.67 7.94 9.67
C PRO A 334 19.47 8.96 10.51
N LEU A 335 19.08 9.13 11.77
CA LEU A 335 19.73 10.06 12.70
C LEU A 335 21.09 9.52 13.16
N PHE A 336 21.21 8.21 13.35
CA PHE A 336 22.50 7.57 13.62
C PHE A 336 23.38 7.51 12.36
N VAL A 337 22.80 7.24 11.19
CA VAL A 337 23.51 7.22 9.89
C VAL A 337 24.19 8.55 9.61
N SER A 338 23.45 9.66 9.70
CA SER A 338 23.97 11.02 9.52
C SER A 338 24.98 11.40 10.60
N MET A 339 24.65 11.17 11.89
CA MET A 339 25.55 11.44 13.03
C MET A 339 26.91 10.74 12.87
N THR A 340 26.92 9.43 12.59
CA THR A 340 28.15 8.66 12.42
C THR A 340 28.94 9.12 11.19
N SER A 341 28.27 9.46 10.10
CA SER A 341 28.94 9.97 8.88
C SER A 341 29.59 11.33 9.14
N PHE A 342 28.88 12.28 9.76
CA PHE A 342 29.43 13.60 10.09
C PHE A 342 30.52 13.53 11.17
N ALA A 343 30.39 12.62 12.14
CA ALA A 343 31.44 12.36 13.12
C ALA A 343 32.72 11.84 12.46
N VAL A 344 32.61 10.88 11.51
CA VAL A 344 33.79 10.41 10.75
C VAL A 344 34.35 11.54 9.86
N TYR A 345 33.50 12.31 9.18
CA TYR A 345 33.95 13.39 8.29
C TYR A 345 34.76 14.47 9.02
N SER A 346 34.28 14.93 10.17
CA SER A 346 34.89 16.07 10.87
C SER A 346 35.84 15.69 12.00
N LEU A 347 35.62 14.56 12.70
CA LEU A 347 36.47 14.15 13.83
C LEU A 347 37.54 13.10 13.47
N VAL A 348 37.39 12.38 12.34
CA VAL A 348 38.35 11.35 11.90
C VAL A 348 39.11 11.77 10.64
N LEU A 349 38.43 12.33 9.63
CA LEU A 349 39.08 12.89 8.44
C LEU A 349 39.56 14.34 8.63
N GLY A 350 39.04 15.06 9.64
CA GLY A 350 39.42 16.45 9.93
C GLY A 350 38.86 17.49 8.95
N ASN A 351 37.87 17.10 8.12
CA ASN A 351 37.32 17.96 7.07
C ASN A 351 36.23 18.91 7.60
N GLU A 352 36.14 20.08 6.98
CA GLU A 352 35.10 21.07 7.28
C GLU A 352 33.72 20.67 6.72
N LEU A 353 32.72 20.72 7.60
CA LEU A 353 31.31 20.45 7.28
C LEU A 353 30.61 21.73 6.81
N THR A 354 30.68 22.01 5.50
CA THR A 354 29.88 23.08 4.90
C THR A 354 28.39 22.73 4.89
N ALA A 355 27.52 23.75 4.89
CA ALA A 355 26.07 23.56 4.79
C ALA A 355 25.68 22.74 3.55
N ALA A 356 26.29 23.03 2.39
CA ALA A 356 26.09 22.27 1.15
C ALA A 356 26.34 20.77 1.35
N LYS A 357 27.45 20.38 1.98
CA LYS A 357 27.77 18.96 2.26
C LYS A 357 26.77 18.32 3.22
N VAL A 358 26.39 19.02 4.30
CA VAL A 358 25.45 18.50 5.31
C VAL A 358 24.06 18.24 4.71
N PHE A 359 23.44 19.23 4.07
CA PHE A 359 22.07 19.06 3.54
C PHE A 359 22.02 18.12 2.33
N THR A 360 23.04 18.14 1.47
CA THR A 360 23.12 17.23 0.32
C THR A 360 23.28 15.77 0.76
N SER A 361 24.19 15.49 1.70
CA SER A 361 24.35 14.12 2.20
C SER A 361 23.14 13.64 3.00
N MET A 362 22.46 14.50 3.77
CA MET A 362 21.17 14.15 4.39
C MET A 362 20.09 13.79 3.34
N ALA A 363 20.01 14.52 2.24
CA ALA A 363 19.09 14.21 1.14
C ALA A 363 19.46 12.87 0.45
N LEU A 364 20.75 12.61 0.21
CA LEU A 364 21.24 11.36 -0.37
C LEU A 364 21.05 10.14 0.57
N PHE A 365 21.25 10.30 1.88
CA PHE A 365 20.96 9.25 2.87
C PHE A 365 19.47 8.90 2.93
N ASN A 366 18.58 9.89 2.78
CA ASN A 366 17.15 9.61 2.63
C ASN A 366 16.85 8.90 1.31
N ALA A 367 17.50 9.29 0.20
CA ALA A 367 17.30 8.72 -1.12
C ALA A 367 17.81 7.27 -1.30
N ILE A 368 18.80 6.83 -0.51
CA ILE A 368 19.34 5.44 -0.55
C ILE A 368 18.59 4.46 0.35
N ARG A 369 17.96 4.97 1.44
CA ARG A 369 17.30 4.16 2.46
C ARG A 369 16.10 3.36 1.92
N GLU A 370 15.27 3.98 1.11
CA GLU A 370 14.07 3.33 0.56
C GLU A 370 14.39 2.24 -0.48
N PRO A 371 15.34 2.43 -1.41
CA PRO A 371 15.90 1.34 -2.23
C PRO A 371 16.43 0.16 -1.43
N LEU A 372 17.17 0.40 -0.33
CA LEU A 372 17.73 -0.66 0.52
C LEU A 372 16.64 -1.45 1.28
N ARG A 373 15.52 -0.81 1.63
CA ARG A 373 14.34 -1.48 2.20
C ARG A 373 13.55 -2.28 1.15
N SER A 374 13.34 -1.68 -0.02
CA SER A 374 12.46 -2.21 -1.07
C SER A 374 13.10 -3.35 -1.88
N LEU A 375 14.43 -3.43 -1.94
CA LEU A 375 15.13 -4.48 -2.70
C LEU A 375 14.87 -5.90 -2.14
N PRO A 376 14.96 -6.17 -0.82
CA PRO A 376 14.50 -7.43 -0.23
C PRO A 376 13.03 -7.78 -0.54
N GLU A 377 12.14 -6.80 -0.53
CA GLU A 377 10.71 -6.99 -0.81
C GLU A 377 10.45 -7.33 -2.29
N ALA A 378 11.16 -6.68 -3.21
CA ALA A 378 11.14 -6.99 -4.64
C ALA A 378 11.70 -8.41 -4.92
N VAL A 379 12.79 -8.81 -4.26
CA VAL A 379 13.36 -10.16 -4.36
C VAL A 379 12.38 -11.20 -3.80
N SER A 380 11.79 -10.94 -2.62
CA SER A 380 10.84 -11.83 -1.96
C SER A 380 9.57 -12.05 -2.82
N SER A 381 8.97 -10.98 -3.33
CA SER A 381 7.79 -11.08 -4.22
C SER A 381 8.11 -11.87 -5.50
N CYS A 382 9.29 -11.70 -6.09
CA CYS A 382 9.70 -12.48 -7.26
C CYS A 382 9.96 -13.97 -6.95
N ILE A 383 10.46 -14.30 -5.74
CA ILE A 383 10.57 -15.70 -5.26
C ILE A 383 9.18 -16.30 -5.02
N GLN A 384 8.28 -15.58 -4.35
CA GLN A 384 6.90 -16.02 -4.10
C GLN A 384 6.12 -16.22 -5.41
N ALA A 385 6.28 -15.31 -6.37
CA ALA A 385 5.73 -15.45 -7.72
C ALA A 385 6.35 -16.63 -8.48
N LYS A 386 7.66 -16.88 -8.35
CA LYS A 386 8.28 -18.08 -8.94
C LYS A 386 7.64 -19.35 -8.37
N VAL A 387 7.53 -19.48 -7.04
CA VAL A 387 6.88 -20.65 -6.41
C VAL A 387 5.41 -20.77 -6.81
N SER A 388 4.71 -19.65 -6.98
CA SER A 388 3.32 -19.62 -7.47
C SER A 388 3.20 -20.04 -8.94
N ILE A 389 4.13 -19.62 -9.80
CA ILE A 389 4.24 -20.04 -11.21
C ILE A 389 4.62 -21.53 -11.29
N ASP A 390 5.54 -21.99 -10.44
CA ASP A 390 5.94 -23.39 -10.35
C ASP A 390 4.71 -24.25 -9.91
N ARG A 391 3.93 -23.82 -8.90
CA ARG A 391 2.65 -24.47 -8.52
C ARG A 391 1.62 -24.48 -9.65
N MET A 392 1.41 -23.36 -10.35
CA MET A 392 0.52 -23.31 -11.52
C MET A 392 1.01 -24.22 -12.65
N GLN A 393 2.32 -24.27 -12.89
CA GLN A 393 2.90 -25.11 -13.93
C GLN A 393 2.85 -26.60 -13.55
N THR A 394 2.92 -26.96 -12.27
CA THR A 394 2.59 -28.31 -11.77
C THR A 394 1.11 -28.63 -11.96
N TYR A 395 0.18 -27.75 -11.53
CA TYR A 395 -1.26 -27.90 -11.75
C TYR A 395 -1.63 -28.07 -13.24
N LEU A 396 -0.85 -27.45 -14.14
CA LEU A 396 -0.99 -27.61 -15.58
C LEU A 396 -0.43 -28.93 -16.13
N ASN A 397 0.50 -29.63 -15.44
CA ASN A 397 1.36 -30.69 -16.03
C ASN A 397 1.59 -31.98 -15.19
N ILE A 398 0.81 -32.29 -14.14
CA ILE A 398 0.80 -33.59 -13.41
C ILE A 398 0.82 -34.77 -14.43
N ASP A 399 1.61 -35.86 -14.32
CA ASP A 399 2.15 -36.60 -13.14
C ASP A 399 3.66 -36.36 -12.76
N GLU A 400 4.19 -37.18 -11.82
CA GLU A 400 5.52 -37.25 -11.12
C GLU A 400 6.86 -36.85 -11.84
N VAL A 401 8.05 -36.64 -11.21
CA VAL A 401 8.66 -36.23 -9.88
C VAL A 401 10.20 -36.59 -9.96
N ASN A 402 11.25 -36.23 -9.17
CA ASN A 402 11.52 -35.76 -7.78
C ASN A 402 12.90 -34.99 -7.63
N LEU A 403 13.14 -34.39 -6.44
CA LEU A 403 14.40 -34.23 -5.65
C LEU A 403 15.67 -33.42 -6.09
N SER A 404 16.26 -32.77 -5.06
CA SER A 404 17.63 -32.19 -4.89
C SER A 404 17.89 -30.77 -5.43
N ASN A 405 18.47 -29.79 -4.69
CA ASN A 405 19.71 -29.83 -3.88
C ASN A 405 19.82 -28.67 -2.85
N THR A 406 20.75 -28.80 -1.90
CA THR A 406 21.08 -27.78 -0.87
C THR A 406 22.60 -27.55 -0.84
N PHE A 407 23.10 -26.31 -1.01
CA PHE A 407 24.43 -25.87 -0.52
C PHE A 407 24.68 -24.36 -0.74
N TRP A 408 24.60 -23.53 0.31
CA TRP A 408 25.25 -22.21 0.38
C TRP A 408 25.36 -21.75 1.85
N GLN A 409 26.45 -22.10 2.54
CA GLN A 409 26.65 -21.71 3.95
C GLN A 409 28.10 -21.72 4.46
N GLY A 410 29.09 -21.88 3.56
CA GLY A 410 30.50 -22.16 3.96
C GLY A 410 31.49 -20.99 3.89
N PHE A 411 31.11 -19.83 3.31
CA PHE A 411 32.06 -18.77 2.93
C PHE A 411 31.66 -17.37 3.42
N GLN A 412 31.42 -17.22 4.73
CA GLN A 412 31.08 -15.93 5.33
C GLN A 412 31.76 -15.63 6.69
N ILE A 413 32.77 -16.42 7.10
CA ILE A 413 33.35 -16.39 8.47
C ILE A 413 34.84 -15.98 8.48
N ALA A 414 35.45 -15.71 7.31
CA ALA A 414 36.90 -15.49 7.20
C ALA A 414 37.36 -14.01 7.26
N SER A 415 36.44 -13.03 7.29
CA SER A 415 36.79 -11.60 7.11
C SER A 415 37.07 -10.85 8.42
N ASP A 416 36.60 -11.34 9.56
CA ASP A 416 36.38 -10.50 10.75
C ASP A 416 37.62 -10.31 11.64
N PHE A 417 38.79 -10.81 11.22
CA PHE A 417 39.96 -10.95 12.09
C PHE A 417 41.15 -9.99 11.83
N TRP A 418 41.07 -9.11 10.82
CA TRP A 418 42.23 -8.29 10.40
C TRP A 418 42.14 -6.79 10.72
N LEU A 419 40.94 -6.24 10.99
CA LEU A 419 40.77 -4.79 11.15
C LEU A 419 41.16 -4.23 12.54
N SER A 420 41.77 -5.04 13.41
CA SER A 420 42.04 -4.72 14.82
C SER A 420 43.44 -4.16 15.11
N HIS A 421 44.34 -4.09 14.11
CA HIS A 421 45.77 -3.92 14.34
C HIS A 421 46.38 -2.57 13.90
N TRP A 422 45.64 -1.65 13.27
CA TRP A 422 46.26 -0.52 12.55
C TRP A 422 45.64 0.87 12.75
N THR A 423 45.34 1.24 13.99
CA THR A 423 44.99 2.63 14.37
C THR A 423 45.79 3.10 15.59
N GLY A 424 47.00 3.62 15.36
CA GLY A 424 47.92 4.06 16.42
C GLY A 424 48.59 5.41 16.13
N GLN A 425 48.42 6.36 17.07
CA GLN A 425 49.15 7.63 17.26
C GLN A 425 48.87 8.83 16.29
N LYS A 426 47.99 9.72 16.80
CA LYS A 426 48.17 11.18 16.99
C LYS A 426 48.56 12.12 15.81
N LEU A 427 47.55 12.88 15.38
CA LEU A 427 47.38 14.34 15.60
C LEU A 427 48.31 15.36 14.89
N GLN A 428 47.70 16.30 14.16
CA GLN A 428 47.88 17.74 14.40
C GLN A 428 46.65 18.57 13.98
N SER A 429 46.49 19.73 14.62
CA SER A 429 45.28 20.57 14.79
C SER A 429 44.25 20.70 13.64
N TYR A 430 43.02 20.28 13.95
CA TYR A 430 41.76 20.86 13.48
C TYR A 430 40.93 21.26 14.73
N ASN A 431 40.07 22.28 14.66
CA ASN A 431 39.53 22.91 15.88
C ASN A 431 38.41 22.07 16.52
N GLN A 432 38.62 21.63 17.78
CA GLN A 432 38.01 20.39 18.26
C GLN A 432 36.79 20.56 19.19
N GLU A 433 36.64 21.69 19.88
CA GLU A 433 35.63 21.85 20.94
C GLU A 433 34.22 22.15 20.40
N GLU A 434 34.12 22.97 19.36
CA GLU A 434 32.84 23.44 18.80
C GLU A 434 32.07 22.32 18.08
N THR A 435 32.76 21.56 17.22
CA THR A 435 32.22 20.34 16.56
C THR A 435 31.75 19.31 17.60
N ALA A 436 32.50 19.14 18.69
CA ALA A 436 32.16 18.20 19.76
C ALA A 436 30.96 18.65 20.61
N TYR A 437 30.63 19.95 20.66
CA TYR A 437 29.41 20.46 21.26
C TYR A 437 28.20 20.22 20.34
N ASN A 438 28.29 20.63 19.07
CA ASN A 438 27.20 20.51 18.10
C ASN A 438 26.78 19.05 17.86
N MET A 439 27.74 18.11 17.82
CA MET A 439 27.45 16.68 17.70
C MET A 439 26.64 16.12 18.91
N LYS A 440 26.90 16.61 20.13
CA LYS A 440 26.14 16.21 21.33
C LYS A 440 24.69 16.70 21.28
N VAL A 441 24.46 17.93 20.81
CA VAL A 441 23.11 18.49 20.64
C VAL A 441 22.33 17.68 19.59
N TYR A 442 22.96 17.35 18.46
CA TYR A 442 22.36 16.50 17.42
C TYR A 442 21.99 15.10 17.95
N ALA A 443 22.89 14.45 18.69
CA ALA A 443 22.63 13.14 19.29
C ALA A 443 21.50 13.16 20.34
N LEU A 444 21.40 14.22 21.14
CA LEU A 444 20.32 14.40 22.11
C LEU A 444 18.96 14.55 21.42
N LEU A 445 18.88 15.41 20.39
CA LEU A 445 17.66 15.64 19.62
C LEU A 445 17.22 14.39 18.85
N GLY A 446 18.17 13.66 18.24
CA GLY A 446 17.89 12.39 17.57
C GLY A 446 17.34 11.33 18.53
N SER A 447 17.92 11.24 19.73
CA SER A 447 17.43 10.36 20.80
C SER A 447 16.02 10.73 21.28
N GLY A 448 15.75 12.04 21.43
CA GLY A 448 14.42 12.55 21.77
C GLY A 448 13.37 12.26 20.69
N SER A 449 13.74 12.38 19.41
CA SER A 449 12.88 12.00 18.29
C SER A 449 12.54 10.51 18.31
N ALA A 450 13.53 9.63 18.55
CA ALA A 450 13.30 8.20 18.69
C ALA A 450 12.32 7.87 19.83
N LEU A 451 12.51 8.50 21.00
CA LEU A 451 11.61 8.34 22.15
C LEU A 451 10.17 8.81 21.85
N MET A 452 10.00 9.90 21.11
CA MET A 452 8.66 10.38 20.69
C MET A 452 7.99 9.42 19.71
N VAL A 453 8.73 8.81 18.78
CA VAL A 453 8.21 7.75 17.89
C VAL A 453 7.76 6.53 18.71
N SER A 454 8.55 6.11 19.72
CA SER A 454 8.16 5.06 20.66
C SER A 454 6.87 5.40 21.41
N ALA A 455 6.79 6.60 22.01
CA ALA A 455 5.61 7.05 22.74
C ALA A 455 4.36 7.08 21.87
N ARG A 456 4.47 7.56 20.62
CA ARG A 456 3.38 7.54 19.63
C ARG A 456 2.93 6.11 19.31
N ALA A 457 3.87 5.22 18.98
CA ALA A 457 3.56 3.83 18.63
C ALA A 457 2.85 3.11 19.79
N LEU A 458 3.39 3.22 21.01
CA LEU A 458 2.78 2.65 22.22
C LEU A 458 1.38 3.23 22.52
N THR A 459 1.17 4.53 22.27
CA THR A 459 -0.13 5.17 22.46
C THR A 459 -1.17 4.65 21.47
N VAL A 460 -0.81 4.54 20.18
CA VAL A 460 -1.70 3.96 19.15
C VAL A 460 -2.02 2.50 19.47
N SER A 461 -1.02 1.69 19.83
CA SER A 461 -1.22 0.28 20.22
C SER A 461 -2.15 0.14 21.42
N THR A 462 -1.94 0.92 22.48
CA THR A 462 -2.77 0.82 23.71
C THR A 462 -4.18 1.38 23.55
N VAL A 463 -4.39 2.41 22.72
CA VAL A 463 -5.73 2.89 22.36
C VAL A 463 -6.45 1.89 21.46
N GLY A 464 -5.76 1.32 20.47
CA GLY A 464 -6.29 0.28 19.59
C GLY A 464 -6.77 -0.95 20.37
N LEU A 465 -5.93 -1.48 21.27
CA LEU A 465 -6.28 -2.60 22.16
C LEU A 465 -7.51 -2.31 23.04
N ARG A 466 -7.67 -1.07 23.54
CA ARG A 466 -8.85 -0.68 24.33
C ARG A 466 -10.12 -0.61 23.48
N ALA A 467 -10.04 -0.03 22.27
CA ALA A 467 -11.17 0.04 21.34
C ALA A 467 -11.60 -1.37 20.88
N SER A 468 -10.62 -2.20 20.49
CA SER A 468 -10.78 -3.63 20.17
C SER A 468 -11.48 -4.41 21.28
N ARG A 469 -11.03 -4.26 22.53
CA ARG A 469 -11.65 -4.89 23.70
C ARG A 469 -13.11 -4.43 23.86
N HIS A 470 -13.35 -3.13 23.89
CA HIS A 470 -14.67 -2.56 24.14
C HIS A 470 -15.68 -2.95 23.06
N LEU A 471 -15.31 -2.85 21.79
CA LEU A 471 -16.15 -3.27 20.66
C LEU A 471 -16.48 -4.77 20.70
N PHE A 472 -15.51 -5.61 21.09
CA PHE A 472 -15.72 -7.05 21.27
C PHE A 472 -16.69 -7.35 22.42
N GLU A 473 -16.48 -6.78 23.60
CA GLU A 473 -17.30 -6.99 24.80
C GLU A 473 -18.74 -6.49 24.57
N SER A 474 -18.92 -5.31 23.98
CA SER A 474 -20.24 -4.75 23.65
C SER A 474 -21.00 -5.60 22.64
N MET A 475 -20.35 -6.04 21.55
CA MET A 475 -20.97 -6.91 20.55
C MET A 475 -21.30 -8.30 21.12
N LEU A 476 -20.40 -8.88 21.91
CA LEU A 476 -20.64 -10.18 22.56
C LEU A 476 -21.84 -10.11 23.50
N LYS A 477 -21.90 -9.09 24.36
CA LYS A 477 -22.99 -8.92 25.32
C LYS A 477 -24.34 -8.69 24.63
N SER A 478 -24.41 -7.78 23.65
CA SER A 478 -25.64 -7.51 22.90
C SER A 478 -26.13 -8.75 22.15
N LEU A 479 -25.24 -9.46 21.45
CA LEU A 479 -25.62 -10.69 20.73
C LEU A 479 -26.13 -11.81 21.62
N VAL A 480 -25.45 -12.11 22.74
CA VAL A 480 -25.89 -13.20 23.63
C VAL A 480 -27.26 -12.92 24.26
N HIS A 481 -27.58 -11.65 24.49
CA HIS A 481 -28.88 -11.21 25.00
C HIS A 481 -29.93 -10.93 23.91
N ALA A 482 -29.57 -11.03 22.62
CA ALA A 482 -30.52 -10.80 21.52
C ALA A 482 -31.61 -11.90 21.49
N PRO A 483 -32.87 -11.55 21.14
CA PRO A 483 -33.96 -12.52 21.14
C PRO A 483 -33.81 -13.59 20.06
N LEU A 484 -34.32 -14.80 20.28
CA LEU A 484 -34.16 -15.94 19.35
C LEU A 484 -34.52 -15.62 17.89
N ARG A 485 -35.57 -14.81 17.68
CA ARG A 485 -35.99 -14.31 16.35
C ARG A 485 -34.88 -13.61 15.56
N PHE A 486 -33.89 -13.00 16.23
CA PHE A 486 -32.73 -12.41 15.56
C PHE A 486 -31.86 -13.48 14.88
N PHE A 487 -31.66 -14.62 15.53
CA PHE A 487 -30.87 -15.74 15.02
C PHE A 487 -31.60 -16.51 13.92
N ASP A 488 -32.92 -16.66 14.03
CA ASP A 488 -33.73 -17.22 12.94
C ASP A 488 -33.67 -16.36 11.66
N ALA A 489 -33.53 -15.03 11.82
CA ALA A 489 -33.42 -14.07 10.73
C ALA A 489 -31.99 -13.84 10.21
N ASN A 490 -30.94 -14.28 10.93
CA ASN A 490 -29.54 -14.04 10.58
C ASN A 490 -28.71 -15.33 10.58
N PRO A 491 -28.22 -15.79 9.42
CA PRO A 491 -27.45 -17.03 9.37
C PRO A 491 -26.18 -16.92 10.22
N ILE A 492 -25.93 -17.95 11.03
CA ILE A 492 -24.87 -17.97 12.05
C ILE A 492 -23.48 -17.65 11.47
N GLY A 493 -23.21 -18.04 10.22
CA GLY A 493 -21.98 -17.66 9.51
C GLY A 493 -21.76 -16.14 9.40
N ARG A 494 -22.81 -15.33 9.25
CA ARG A 494 -22.71 -13.86 9.27
C ARG A 494 -22.23 -13.34 10.63
N ILE A 495 -22.72 -13.95 11.72
CA ILE A 495 -22.36 -13.61 13.10
C ILE A 495 -20.91 -14.01 13.39
N VAL A 496 -20.52 -15.23 12.99
CA VAL A 496 -19.14 -15.74 13.07
C VAL A 496 -18.17 -14.82 12.32
N ASN A 497 -18.52 -14.34 11.13
CA ASN A 497 -17.67 -13.42 10.36
C ASN A 497 -17.52 -12.03 11.04
N ARG A 498 -18.47 -11.57 11.88
CA ARG A 498 -18.27 -10.35 12.69
C ARG A 498 -17.18 -10.54 13.75
N PHE A 499 -17.23 -11.66 14.48
CA PHE A 499 -16.19 -12.01 15.46
C PHE A 499 -14.86 -12.40 14.82
N GLY A 500 -14.87 -12.81 13.55
CA GLY A 500 -13.71 -13.20 12.76
C GLY A 500 -13.08 -12.02 12.03
N ASP A 501 -13.58 -11.73 10.84
CA ASP A 501 -12.92 -10.85 9.86
C ASP A 501 -13.08 -9.37 10.21
N ASP A 502 -14.30 -8.93 10.52
CA ASP A 502 -14.54 -7.53 10.90
C ASP A 502 -13.77 -7.20 12.20
N MET A 503 -13.77 -8.09 13.21
CA MET A 503 -12.97 -7.92 14.42
C MET A 503 -11.45 -7.97 14.17
N SER A 504 -10.96 -8.86 13.29
CA SER A 504 -9.53 -8.87 12.90
C SER A 504 -9.13 -7.54 12.23
N SER A 505 -10.05 -6.91 11.50
CA SER A 505 -9.81 -5.58 10.92
C SER A 505 -9.75 -4.48 11.98
N VAL A 506 -10.47 -4.60 13.10
CA VAL A 506 -10.34 -3.71 14.27
C VAL A 506 -9.05 -3.97 15.04
N ASP A 507 -8.62 -5.23 15.14
CA ASP A 507 -7.43 -5.63 15.88
C ASP A 507 -6.11 -5.24 15.18
N PHE A 508 -6.04 -5.38 13.85
CA PHE A 508 -4.80 -5.17 13.08
C PHE A 508 -4.87 -4.04 12.04
N ASN A 509 -5.90 -4.00 11.20
CA ASN A 509 -5.92 -3.01 10.11
C ASN A 509 -6.12 -1.59 10.63
N LEU A 510 -7.05 -1.39 11.57
CA LEU A 510 -7.44 -0.07 12.06
C LEU A 510 -6.30 0.65 12.83
N PRO A 511 -5.57 0.02 13.77
CA PRO A 511 -4.51 0.71 14.51
C PRO A 511 -3.31 1.08 13.63
N PHE A 512 -2.94 0.20 12.69
CA PHE A 512 -1.85 0.47 11.74
C PHE A 512 -2.24 1.56 10.73
N ALA A 513 -3.46 1.53 10.17
CA ALA A 513 -3.94 2.58 9.27
C ALA A 513 -4.02 3.95 9.97
N PHE A 514 -4.57 4.00 11.18
CA PHE A 514 -4.68 5.23 11.97
C PHE A 514 -3.29 5.77 12.38
N GLY A 515 -2.39 4.90 12.85
CA GLY A 515 -1.02 5.25 13.21
C GLY A 515 -0.18 5.75 12.03
N GLY A 516 -0.32 5.11 10.86
CA GLY A 516 0.32 5.53 9.62
C GLY A 516 -0.21 6.87 9.11
N MET A 517 -1.54 7.05 9.08
CA MET A 517 -2.17 8.32 8.70
C MET A 517 -1.71 9.47 9.61
N LEU A 518 -1.72 9.30 10.94
CA LEU A 518 -1.23 10.32 11.87
C LEU A 518 0.27 10.59 11.67
N ALA A 519 1.08 9.57 11.42
CA ALA A 519 2.51 9.74 11.17
C ALA A 519 2.78 10.62 9.94
N MET A 520 2.14 10.34 8.80
CA MET A 520 2.33 11.11 7.57
C MET A 520 1.67 12.49 7.65
N LEU A 521 0.54 12.63 8.34
CA LEU A 521 -0.12 13.92 8.55
C LEU A 521 0.77 14.87 9.34
N PHE A 522 1.28 14.44 10.50
CA PHE A 522 2.19 15.28 11.28
C PHE A 522 3.50 15.56 10.55
N LEU A 523 4.11 14.56 9.90
CA LEU A 523 5.36 14.75 9.15
C LEU A 523 5.20 15.83 8.05
N THR A 524 4.17 15.70 7.22
CA THR A 524 3.89 16.64 6.13
C THR A 524 3.57 18.04 6.65
N VAL A 525 2.75 18.14 7.71
CA VAL A 525 2.37 19.44 8.31
C VAL A 525 3.58 20.14 8.93
N PHE A 526 4.45 19.43 9.66
CA PHE A 526 5.64 20.07 10.25
C PHE A 526 6.70 20.45 9.21
N GLN A 527 6.91 19.63 8.18
CA GLN A 527 7.81 19.99 7.06
C GLN A 527 7.30 21.23 6.32
N LEU A 528 6.02 21.24 5.95
CA LEU A 528 5.37 22.35 5.26
C LEU A 528 5.37 23.63 6.12
N ALA A 529 4.98 23.54 7.39
CA ALA A 529 4.96 24.69 8.30
C ALA A 529 6.37 25.28 8.50
N THR A 530 7.40 24.45 8.60
CA THR A 530 8.79 24.93 8.73
C THR A 530 9.27 25.61 7.45
N ALA A 531 9.00 25.03 6.28
CA ALA A 531 9.38 25.63 5.00
C ALA A 531 8.64 26.95 4.73
N VAL A 532 7.34 27.03 5.07
CA VAL A 532 6.51 28.25 5.01
C VAL A 532 7.03 29.32 5.99
N TYR A 533 7.41 28.93 7.21
CA TYR A 533 8.02 29.84 8.19
C TYR A 533 9.34 30.43 7.67
N THR A 534 10.22 29.61 7.07
CA THR A 534 11.49 30.07 6.51
C THR A 534 11.32 31.12 5.41
N VAL A 535 10.34 30.97 4.51
CA VAL A 535 10.09 31.96 3.44
C VAL A 535 9.27 33.18 3.89
N ASN A 536 8.95 33.28 5.19
CA ASN A 536 8.31 34.43 5.81
C ASN A 536 7.03 34.85 5.04
N PHE A 537 6.85 36.13 4.69
CA PHE A 537 5.65 36.63 4.03
C PHE A 537 5.35 35.96 2.67
N LEU A 538 6.36 35.45 1.96
CA LEU A 538 6.17 34.73 0.69
C LEU A 538 5.45 33.38 0.88
N GLY A 539 5.41 32.86 2.11
CA GLY A 539 4.63 31.67 2.46
C GLY A 539 3.13 31.80 2.20
N ILE A 540 2.60 33.04 2.07
CA ILE A 540 1.19 33.27 1.72
C ILE A 540 0.81 32.67 0.36
N PHE A 541 1.74 32.56 -0.59
CA PHE A 541 1.50 31.97 -1.90
C PHE A 541 1.29 30.44 -1.86
N VAL A 542 1.67 29.78 -0.76
CA VAL A 542 1.45 28.34 -0.55
C VAL A 542 0.01 28.05 -0.07
N VAL A 543 -0.62 28.99 0.65
CA VAL A 543 -1.99 28.86 1.19
C VAL A 543 -3.04 28.52 0.12
N PRO A 544 -3.15 29.20 -1.05
CA PRO A 544 -4.12 28.83 -2.08
C PRO A 544 -3.87 27.43 -2.66
N ILE A 545 -2.61 26.98 -2.71
CA ILE A 545 -2.26 25.62 -3.18
C ILE A 545 -2.76 24.58 -2.17
N VAL A 546 -2.60 24.83 -0.87
CA VAL A 546 -3.14 23.95 0.21
C VAL A 546 -4.67 23.92 0.21
N ILE A 547 -5.34 25.06 -0.05
CA ILE A 547 -6.81 25.10 -0.18
C ILE A 547 -7.27 24.28 -1.40
N LEU A 548 -6.57 24.37 -2.52
CA LEU A 548 -6.86 23.57 -3.72
C LEU A 548 -6.58 22.07 -3.48
N TYR A 549 -5.51 21.75 -2.76
CA TYR A 549 -5.16 20.40 -2.32
C TYR A 549 -6.30 19.75 -1.53
N ILE A 550 -6.78 20.40 -0.47
CA ILE A 550 -7.88 19.88 0.37
C ILE A 550 -9.17 19.70 -0.45
N LYS A 551 -9.46 20.61 -1.39
CA LYS A 551 -10.63 20.50 -2.28
C LYS A 551 -10.56 19.29 -3.21
N ILE A 552 -9.41 19.04 -3.85
CA ILE A 552 -9.23 17.88 -4.73
C ILE A 552 -9.20 16.57 -3.92
N GLY A 553 -8.60 16.58 -2.72
CA GLY A 553 -8.62 15.46 -1.78
C GLY A 553 -10.04 15.02 -1.43
N ASN A 554 -10.86 15.95 -0.93
CA ASN A 554 -12.25 15.65 -0.55
C ASN A 554 -13.10 15.18 -1.74
N TYR A 555 -12.87 15.74 -2.94
CA TYR A 555 -13.57 15.35 -4.17
C TYR A 555 -13.17 13.94 -4.69
N PHE A 556 -12.02 13.41 -4.28
CA PHE A 556 -11.57 12.06 -4.64
C PHE A 556 -12.12 10.96 -3.71
N LEU A 557 -12.28 11.24 -2.41
CA LEU A 557 -12.65 10.24 -1.42
C LEU A 557 -14.00 9.57 -1.71
N ALA A 558 -15.04 10.33 -2.09
CA ALA A 558 -16.38 9.77 -2.30
C ALA A 558 -16.47 8.82 -3.51
N PRO A 559 -15.99 9.15 -4.73
CA PRO A 559 -15.94 8.20 -5.84
C PRO A 559 -15.04 6.99 -5.56
N SER A 560 -13.87 7.20 -4.93
CA SER A 560 -12.94 6.12 -4.56
C SER A 560 -13.62 5.06 -3.68
N ARG A 561 -14.27 5.50 -2.60
CA ARG A 561 -15.00 4.62 -1.66
C ARG A 561 -16.10 3.80 -2.34
N GLU A 562 -16.86 4.39 -3.27
CA GLU A 562 -17.92 3.69 -4.00
C GLU A 562 -17.36 2.64 -4.97
N ILE A 563 -16.20 2.88 -5.57
CA ILE A 563 -15.52 1.91 -6.45
C ILE A 563 -14.95 0.74 -5.63
N SER A 564 -14.30 1.01 -4.49
CA SER A 564 -13.87 -0.05 -3.56
C SER A 564 -15.04 -0.87 -3.00
N ARG A 565 -16.27 -0.32 -2.96
CA ARG A 565 -17.50 -1.09 -2.68
C ARG A 565 -17.90 -1.97 -3.87
N LEU A 566 -17.91 -1.43 -5.09
CA LEU A 566 -18.21 -2.21 -6.31
C LEU A 566 -17.21 -3.35 -6.54
N TRP A 567 -15.95 -3.20 -6.11
CA TRP A 567 -14.92 -4.25 -6.16
C TRP A 567 -15.32 -5.47 -5.33
N LYS A 568 -15.75 -5.23 -4.08
CA LYS A 568 -16.23 -6.29 -3.17
C LYS A 568 -17.50 -6.97 -3.69
N VAL A 569 -18.37 -6.22 -4.39
CA VAL A 569 -19.60 -6.75 -5.01
C VAL A 569 -19.32 -7.60 -6.26
N THR A 570 -18.32 -7.26 -7.07
CA THR A 570 -17.99 -8.03 -8.30
C THR A 570 -17.09 -9.24 -8.05
N THR A 571 -16.20 -9.19 -7.06
CA THR A 571 -15.29 -10.31 -6.74
C THR A 571 -16.02 -11.53 -6.16
N SER A 572 -17.08 -11.34 -5.37
CA SER A 572 -17.77 -12.47 -4.71
C SER A 572 -18.47 -13.43 -5.69
N PRO A 573 -19.27 -12.98 -6.68
CA PRO A 573 -19.87 -13.87 -7.68
C PRO A 573 -18.82 -14.64 -8.51
N LEU A 574 -17.70 -14.00 -8.87
CA LEU A 574 -16.61 -14.64 -9.60
C LEU A 574 -16.04 -15.84 -8.83
N LEU A 575 -15.74 -15.67 -7.54
CA LEU A 575 -15.24 -16.77 -6.71
C LEU A 575 -16.30 -17.88 -6.54
N SER A 576 -17.56 -17.52 -6.32
CA SER A 576 -18.66 -18.50 -6.23
C SER A 576 -18.83 -19.32 -7.51
N HIS A 577 -18.72 -18.69 -8.68
CA HIS A 577 -18.79 -19.35 -9.99
C HIS A 577 -17.64 -20.33 -10.21
N VAL A 578 -16.42 -19.98 -9.79
CA VAL A 578 -15.26 -20.87 -9.87
C VAL A 578 -15.46 -22.11 -8.98
N THR A 579 -15.85 -21.92 -7.71
CA THR A 579 -16.07 -23.04 -6.78
C THR A 579 -17.24 -23.94 -7.22
N SER A 580 -18.36 -23.37 -7.70
CA SER A 580 -19.50 -24.16 -8.18
C SER A 580 -19.19 -24.89 -9.49
N SER A 581 -18.43 -24.26 -10.40
CA SER A 581 -17.97 -24.90 -11.64
C SER A 581 -17.02 -26.05 -11.37
N GLU A 582 -16.06 -25.90 -10.44
CA GLU A 582 -15.15 -27.00 -10.07
C GLU A 582 -15.92 -28.20 -9.50
N GLY A 583 -16.78 -27.99 -8.50
CA GLY A 583 -17.63 -29.05 -7.95
C GLY A 583 -18.61 -29.65 -8.98
N GLY A 584 -19.12 -28.83 -9.91
CA GLY A 584 -20.02 -29.23 -10.98
C GLY A 584 -19.35 -29.84 -12.22
N THR A 585 -18.02 -29.92 -12.27
CA THR A 585 -17.25 -30.24 -13.49
C THR A 585 -17.71 -31.51 -14.21
N THR A 586 -18.00 -32.59 -13.47
CA THR A 586 -18.47 -33.86 -14.02
C THR A 586 -19.83 -33.72 -14.72
N VAL A 587 -20.72 -32.90 -14.15
CA VAL A 587 -22.06 -32.62 -14.69
C VAL A 587 -21.95 -31.75 -15.96
N LEU A 588 -21.15 -30.69 -15.92
CA LEU A 588 -20.91 -29.79 -17.06
C LEU A 588 -20.40 -30.56 -18.30
N ARG A 589 -19.51 -31.55 -18.10
CA ARG A 589 -19.03 -32.40 -19.20
C ARG A 589 -20.05 -33.44 -19.67
N ALA A 590 -20.86 -33.99 -18.77
CA ALA A 590 -21.89 -34.98 -19.12
C ALA A 590 -22.96 -34.39 -20.06
N PHE A 591 -23.25 -33.09 -19.94
CA PHE A 591 -24.13 -32.36 -20.87
C PHE A 591 -23.44 -31.90 -22.16
N GLY A 592 -22.13 -32.13 -22.33
CA GLY A 592 -21.41 -31.92 -23.58
C GLY A 592 -20.62 -30.61 -23.70
N PRO A 593 -19.93 -30.40 -24.85
CA PRO A 593 -18.95 -29.32 -25.00
C PRO A 593 -19.58 -27.91 -24.98
N ASP A 594 -20.85 -27.76 -25.37
CA ASP A 594 -21.52 -26.45 -25.40
C ASP A 594 -21.80 -25.91 -23.99
N TYR A 595 -22.08 -26.76 -23.01
CA TYR A 595 -22.22 -26.38 -21.60
C TYR A 595 -20.87 -26.03 -20.97
N VAL A 596 -19.80 -26.76 -21.32
CA VAL A 596 -18.43 -26.42 -20.92
C VAL A 596 -18.02 -25.07 -21.50
N ARG A 597 -18.39 -24.78 -22.75
CA ARG A 597 -18.15 -23.48 -23.38
C ARG A 597 -18.95 -22.36 -22.72
N TYR A 598 -20.25 -22.57 -22.47
CA TYR A 598 -21.10 -21.62 -21.75
C TYR A 598 -20.48 -21.23 -20.40
N ALA A 599 -20.02 -22.20 -19.60
CA ALA A 599 -19.38 -21.93 -18.31
C ALA A 599 -18.09 -21.10 -18.44
N ILE A 600 -17.30 -21.28 -19.51
CA ILE A 600 -16.11 -20.47 -19.82
C ILE A 600 -16.48 -19.06 -20.23
N ASP A 601 -17.49 -18.89 -21.09
CA ASP A 601 -17.96 -17.57 -21.55
C ASP A 601 -18.60 -16.77 -20.39
N GLU A 602 -19.33 -17.45 -19.49
CA GLU A 602 -19.89 -16.89 -18.25
C GLU A 602 -18.80 -16.50 -17.24
N ASN A 603 -17.76 -17.32 -17.08
CA ASN A 603 -16.59 -16.96 -16.27
C ASN A 603 -15.84 -15.75 -16.85
N CYS A 604 -15.65 -15.69 -18.17
CA CYS A 604 -15.08 -14.51 -18.83
C CYS A 604 -15.92 -13.25 -18.58
N SER A 605 -17.26 -13.35 -18.60
CA SER A 605 -18.17 -12.26 -18.26
C SER A 605 -18.03 -11.79 -16.81
N HIS A 606 -17.89 -12.71 -15.84
CA HIS A 606 -17.63 -12.36 -14.44
C HIS A 606 -16.27 -11.70 -14.23
N ILE A 607 -15.21 -12.16 -14.91
CA ILE A 607 -13.90 -11.50 -14.89
C ILE A 607 -13.99 -10.10 -15.53
N ASP A 608 -14.64 -9.95 -16.68
CA ASP A 608 -14.81 -8.64 -17.32
C ASP A 608 -15.68 -7.66 -16.50
N ALA A 609 -16.67 -8.14 -15.74
CA ALA A 609 -17.41 -7.31 -14.78
C ALA A 609 -16.51 -6.79 -13.63
N ASN A 610 -15.57 -7.60 -13.14
CA ASN A 610 -14.57 -7.20 -12.15
C ASN A 610 -13.52 -6.24 -12.74
N ASN A 611 -13.12 -6.47 -14.00
CA ASN A 611 -12.21 -5.59 -14.75
C ASN A 611 -12.77 -4.18 -14.97
N LYS A 612 -14.08 -4.01 -15.19
CA LYS A 612 -14.71 -2.67 -15.26
C LYS A 612 -14.42 -1.84 -14.00
N VAL A 613 -14.44 -2.50 -12.83
CA VAL A 613 -14.13 -1.86 -11.55
C VAL A 613 -12.63 -1.57 -11.41
N TRP A 614 -11.75 -2.54 -11.72
CA TRP A 614 -10.29 -2.34 -11.70
C TRP A 614 -9.89 -1.15 -12.58
N PHE A 615 -10.39 -1.12 -13.82
CA PHE A 615 -10.10 -0.06 -14.77
C PHE A 615 -10.54 1.32 -14.23
N ALA A 616 -11.74 1.41 -13.65
CA ALA A 616 -12.25 2.63 -13.06
C ALA A 616 -11.43 3.08 -11.83
N GLU A 617 -11.05 2.14 -10.96
CA GLU A 617 -10.20 2.41 -9.79
C GLU A 617 -8.83 2.96 -10.20
N THR A 618 -8.16 2.27 -11.13
CA THR A 618 -6.86 2.70 -11.66
C THR A 618 -6.96 4.06 -12.36
N ALA A 619 -7.99 4.30 -13.18
CA ALA A 619 -8.17 5.58 -13.85
C ALA A 619 -8.38 6.74 -12.86
N ILE A 620 -9.17 6.52 -11.79
CA ILE A 620 -9.44 7.52 -10.75
C ILE A 620 -8.24 7.75 -9.82
N ARG A 621 -7.47 6.70 -9.51
CA ARG A 621 -6.22 6.82 -8.77
C ARG A 621 -5.15 7.59 -9.54
N GLN A 622 -5.01 7.39 -10.85
CA GLN A 622 -4.05 8.12 -11.68
C GLN A 622 -4.50 9.56 -12.01
N TRP A 623 -5.82 9.80 -12.15
CA TRP A 623 -6.41 11.14 -12.18
C TRP A 623 -6.02 11.97 -10.96
N PHE A 624 -6.05 11.33 -9.78
CA PHE A 624 -5.69 11.93 -8.49
C PHE A 624 -4.18 12.15 -8.37
N GLN A 625 -3.39 11.10 -8.63
CA GLN A 625 -1.93 11.13 -8.57
C GLN A 625 -1.34 12.30 -9.36
N LEU A 626 -1.76 12.47 -10.62
CA LEU A 626 -1.28 13.54 -11.48
C LEU A 626 -1.61 14.93 -10.89
N ARG A 627 -2.82 15.12 -10.36
CA ARG A 627 -3.25 16.40 -9.78
C ARG A 627 -2.45 16.73 -8.51
N MET A 628 -2.20 15.75 -7.65
CA MET A 628 -1.43 15.98 -6.43
C MET A 628 0.06 16.19 -6.69
N GLN A 629 0.66 15.48 -7.65
CA GLN A 629 2.03 15.74 -8.09
C GLN A 629 2.19 17.13 -8.71
N LEU A 630 1.22 17.59 -9.53
CA LEU A 630 1.23 18.95 -10.09
C LEU A 630 1.10 20.04 -9.01
N LEU A 631 0.25 19.84 -7.98
CA LEU A 631 0.18 20.76 -6.84
C LEU A 631 1.48 20.75 -6.01
N GLY A 632 2.07 19.57 -5.76
CA GLY A 632 3.36 19.44 -5.09
C GLY A 632 4.49 20.16 -5.83
N CYS A 633 4.56 20.02 -7.15
CA CYS A 633 5.48 20.81 -8.00
C CYS A 633 5.25 22.32 -7.82
N GLY A 634 3.99 22.77 -7.72
CA GLY A 634 3.65 24.17 -7.44
C GLY A 634 4.17 24.66 -6.07
N VAL A 635 4.05 23.85 -5.02
CA VAL A 635 4.62 24.15 -3.69
C VAL A 635 6.14 24.26 -3.76
N VAL A 636 6.81 23.32 -4.44
CA VAL A 636 8.27 23.32 -4.63
C VAL A 636 8.73 24.57 -5.39
N VAL A 637 8.08 24.92 -6.50
CA VAL A 637 8.41 26.13 -7.28
C VAL A 637 8.27 27.38 -6.42
N VAL A 638 7.15 27.55 -5.70
CA VAL A 638 6.93 28.73 -4.85
C VAL A 638 7.97 28.85 -3.74
N ILE A 639 8.26 27.76 -3.02
CA ILE A 639 9.22 27.80 -1.91
C ILE A 639 10.65 28.02 -2.43
N VAL A 640 11.09 27.28 -3.46
CA VAL A 640 12.46 27.40 -3.98
C VAL A 640 12.69 28.78 -4.61
N SER A 641 11.75 29.32 -5.37
CA SER A 641 11.86 30.70 -5.90
C SER A 641 11.89 31.76 -4.78
N ALA A 642 11.14 31.55 -3.69
CA ALA A 642 11.18 32.44 -2.53
C ALA A 642 12.51 32.36 -1.76
N LEU A 643 13.13 31.17 -1.68
CA LEU A 643 14.45 30.99 -1.09
C LEU A 643 15.55 31.69 -1.91
N VAL A 644 15.49 31.63 -3.25
CA VAL A 644 16.39 32.39 -4.14
C VAL A 644 16.20 33.89 -3.95
N TYR A 645 14.96 34.38 -3.85
CA TYR A 645 14.69 35.81 -3.63
C TYR A 645 15.20 36.31 -2.26
N LEU A 646 15.21 35.44 -1.24
CA LEU A 646 15.62 35.78 0.13
C LEU A 646 17.07 35.40 0.47
N HIS A 647 17.91 35.06 -0.53
CA HIS A 647 19.28 34.57 -0.31
C HIS A 647 20.18 35.57 0.44
N ASP A 648 20.02 36.89 0.23
CA ASP A 648 20.72 37.95 0.96
C ASP A 648 20.40 37.99 2.48
N VAL A 649 19.30 37.35 2.90
CA VAL A 649 18.72 37.48 4.25
C VAL A 649 18.73 36.14 5.02
N LEU A 650 18.68 35.02 4.31
CA LEU A 650 18.66 33.67 4.87
C LEU A 650 20.06 33.04 4.83
N SER A 651 20.51 32.44 5.93
CA SER A 651 21.77 31.70 5.90
C SER A 651 21.68 30.46 4.98
N PRO A 652 22.75 30.07 4.29
CA PRO A 652 22.74 28.92 3.36
C PRO A 652 22.25 27.60 3.99
N GLY A 653 22.45 27.42 5.30
CA GLY A 653 21.92 26.27 6.05
C GLY A 653 20.40 26.32 6.26
N ILE A 654 19.81 27.51 6.45
CA ILE A 654 18.35 27.67 6.53
C ILE A 654 17.72 27.43 5.14
N ILE A 655 18.39 27.86 4.07
CA ILE A 655 17.98 27.60 2.69
C ILE A 655 18.00 26.10 2.37
N GLY A 656 19.11 25.42 2.67
CA GLY A 656 19.25 23.97 2.46
C GLY A 656 18.21 23.14 3.22
N LEU A 657 17.88 23.54 4.45
CA LEU A 657 16.81 22.92 5.25
C LEU A 657 15.43 23.07 4.59
N ALA A 658 15.04 24.30 4.24
CA ALA A 658 13.71 24.57 3.68
C ALA A 658 13.53 23.96 2.28
N PHE A 659 14.58 23.93 1.44
CA PHE A 659 14.57 23.24 0.15
C PHE A 659 14.37 21.73 0.36
N THR A 660 15.09 21.11 1.31
CA THR A 660 14.94 19.68 1.65
C THR A 660 13.52 19.33 2.12
N TYR A 661 12.88 20.23 2.89
CA TYR A 661 11.49 20.05 3.29
C TYR A 661 10.49 20.28 2.16
N ALA A 662 10.70 21.26 1.27
CA ALA A 662 9.87 21.45 0.08
C ALA A 662 9.84 20.18 -0.80
N LEU A 663 11.01 19.55 -1.03
CA LEU A 663 11.12 18.27 -1.73
C LEU A 663 10.34 17.13 -1.06
N SER A 664 10.25 17.13 0.27
CA SER A 664 9.61 16.07 1.06
C SER A 664 8.08 16.18 1.08
N VAL A 665 7.55 17.41 1.11
CA VAL A 665 6.10 17.69 1.15
C VAL A 665 5.35 17.15 -0.08
N GLU A 666 5.98 17.15 -1.26
CA GLU A 666 5.41 16.63 -2.52
C GLU A 666 4.90 15.18 -2.41
N GLY A 667 5.71 14.30 -1.79
CA GLY A 667 5.32 12.91 -1.53
C GLY A 667 4.34 12.80 -0.35
N GLY A 668 4.73 13.38 0.80
CA GLY A 668 3.96 13.28 2.04
C GLY A 668 2.51 13.75 1.94
N MET A 669 2.25 14.81 1.16
CA MET A 669 0.89 15.25 0.85
C MET A 669 0.05 14.12 0.26
N THR A 670 0.51 13.53 -0.84
CA THR A 670 -0.20 12.47 -1.58
C THR A 670 -0.49 11.28 -0.67
N GLU A 671 0.51 10.84 0.10
CA GLU A 671 0.37 9.72 1.04
C GLU A 671 -0.66 9.98 2.14
N VAL A 672 -0.85 11.22 2.61
CA VAL A 672 -1.85 11.53 3.65
C VAL A 672 -3.27 11.20 3.18
N VAL A 673 -3.63 11.53 1.94
CA VAL A 673 -4.98 11.25 1.41
C VAL A 673 -5.17 9.77 1.07
N GLU A 674 -4.12 9.07 0.61
CA GLU A 674 -4.19 7.62 0.42
C GLU A 674 -4.30 6.84 1.74
N ASN A 675 -3.60 7.29 2.79
CA ASN A 675 -3.74 6.71 4.13
C ASN A 675 -5.12 7.05 4.75
N TRP A 676 -5.66 8.24 4.49
CA TRP A 676 -7.04 8.59 4.86
C TRP A 676 -8.05 7.68 4.17
N SER A 677 -7.97 7.51 2.85
CA SER A 677 -8.86 6.64 2.08
C SER A 677 -8.79 5.18 2.58
N ARG A 678 -7.59 4.69 2.94
CA ARG A 678 -7.41 3.37 3.57
C ARG A 678 -8.06 3.28 4.96
N LEU A 679 -7.93 4.31 5.80
CA LEU A 679 -8.57 4.36 7.11
C LEU A 679 -10.11 4.38 6.98
N GLU A 680 -10.65 5.17 6.05
CA GLU A 680 -12.10 5.27 5.82
C GLU A 680 -12.70 3.94 5.34
N VAL A 681 -11.99 3.21 4.46
CA VAL A 681 -12.38 1.85 4.07
C VAL A 681 -12.26 0.84 5.22
N ALA A 682 -11.34 1.05 6.17
CA ALA A 682 -11.19 0.21 7.36
C ALA A 682 -12.29 0.45 8.42
N MET A 683 -12.90 1.64 8.48
CA MET A 683 -13.97 1.99 9.43
C MET A 683 -15.29 1.23 9.20
N VAL A 684 -15.49 0.63 8.01
CA VAL A 684 -16.66 -0.19 7.67
C VAL A 684 -16.80 -1.43 8.58
N SER A 685 -15.69 -1.95 9.12
CA SER A 685 -15.72 -3.07 10.07
C SER A 685 -16.18 -2.66 11.48
N PRO A 686 -15.62 -1.61 12.12
CA PRO A 686 -16.21 -0.97 13.30
C PRO A 686 -17.70 -0.65 13.18
N GLU A 687 -18.14 -0.07 12.05
CA GLU A 687 -19.54 0.27 11.78
C GLU A 687 -20.46 -0.95 11.94
N ARG A 688 -20.13 -2.07 11.28
CA ARG A 688 -20.85 -3.35 11.39
C ARG A 688 -20.81 -3.97 12.77
N ILE A 689 -19.74 -3.76 13.53
CA ILE A 689 -19.65 -4.24 14.90
C ILE A 689 -20.57 -3.42 15.82
N LEU A 690 -20.73 -2.12 15.55
CA LEU A 690 -21.68 -1.25 16.25
C LEU A 690 -23.14 -1.54 15.88
N GLU A 691 -23.46 -1.90 14.63
CA GLU A 691 -24.78 -2.45 14.25
C GLU A 691 -25.14 -3.67 15.12
N TYR A 692 -24.17 -4.54 15.38
CA TYR A 692 -24.34 -5.77 16.17
C TYR A 692 -24.23 -5.58 17.68
N ALA A 693 -23.62 -4.47 18.15
CA ALA A 693 -23.57 -4.07 19.55
C ALA A 693 -24.79 -3.26 20.01
N SER A 694 -25.66 -2.86 19.08
CA SER A 694 -26.89 -2.08 19.32
C SER A 694 -28.18 -2.90 19.11
N ILE A 695 -28.07 -4.23 19.06
CA ILE A 695 -29.24 -5.13 19.02
C ILE A 695 -29.94 -5.05 20.40
N PRO A 696 -31.28 -4.82 20.45
CA PRO A 696 -32.02 -4.71 21.71
C PRO A 696 -32.07 -6.04 22.47
N SER A 697 -32.11 -5.97 23.81
CA SER A 697 -32.12 -7.15 24.66
C SER A 697 -33.48 -7.86 24.63
N GLU A 698 -33.45 -9.18 24.74
CA GLU A 698 -34.59 -10.00 25.11
C GLU A 698 -35.08 -9.57 26.51
N GLY A 699 -36.17 -8.79 26.54
CA GLY A 699 -36.76 -8.20 27.76
C GLY A 699 -37.18 -6.74 27.62
N ASP A 700 -36.42 -5.91 26.90
CA ASP A 700 -36.62 -4.44 26.88
C ASP A 700 -38.00 -4.01 26.34
N GLY A 701 -38.62 -4.83 25.49
CA GLY A 701 -39.94 -4.57 24.92
C GLY A 701 -41.10 -4.61 25.92
N CYS A 702 -40.91 -5.15 27.14
CA CYS A 702 -41.98 -5.32 28.13
C CYS A 702 -42.32 -4.05 28.94
N HIS A 703 -41.62 -2.93 28.73
CA HIS A 703 -41.85 -1.67 29.45
C HIS A 703 -42.60 -0.58 28.64
N HIS A 704 -43.04 -0.89 27.42
CA HIS A 704 -43.76 0.02 26.52
C HIS A 704 -45.03 -0.60 25.91
N VAL A 705 -45.83 -1.28 26.75
CA VAL A 705 -47.17 -1.82 26.44
C VAL A 705 -48.17 -1.27 27.45
#